data_AF-A0A6L6ECG5-F1
#
_entry.id   AF-A0A6L6ECG5-F1
#
_cell.length_a   1.000
_cell.length_b   1.000
_cell.length_c   1.000
_cell.angle_alpha   90.00
_cell.angle_beta   90.00
_cell.angle_gamma   90.00
#
_symmetry.space_group_name_H-M   'P 1'
#
loop_
_entity.id
_entity.type
_entity.pdbx_description
1 polymer ?
#
loop_
_entity_poly.entity_id
_entity_poly.type
_entity_poly.pdbx_seq_one_letter_code
_entity_poly.pdbx_strand_id
1 'polypeptide(L)'
;MKIFSSRFSISLAIVLIFQNLSPVSAYAADVPEKFDFRGSGYGHGVGMSQVGAFGMAREGKTATEILTHYYSGVEVAPVDDSAFLRINIADKIQSVTFSNESLSSIPSISSVLQIFPGDLAPGVIETATAATTLPLGGSITFSILGQALISSINDPATGANTALPQGGIWTIRWSGTTAFAGENSLLKMKVGTTTKRYRYGQAQVKLVSGGLTSAAIIVTNTLRLHDEYLRGIGEVPSSWPSAALQAQVIAARTFGLAKKDSIRKICDCNLYSSTQDQNFVGWSKEVEAVYGKKWVDAVSITQPDTTTGLAILYKGKPIFAYYASSTGGVTENVQDVWGTPVPYLLSVPDPWSLDSTINPSYSSWVRSISQANMAKAFNLPDVARYEVTARTGGGAVKRVSAFSTNGKSSQLTGEKFRSLLKLPSAWIQLNAKVISTDFTDEIAIAVAQNFWTTSKNAILVNIDEEPEVTISAMAFANSQKTPLFVTSGRKISDATITELNRRKIKKVTLIGNLNSLPSKTTVKKAGLTPTFISGTDFQSVALTLGQKMTGNPLIIYNEESEWLATQSNTLMSANAPIIWKSFEKESKSVLQFLAKRKNSGIYPYQVTDNPAPSRVIVTRSLAAAILSGAWRSPIVVLGPEISEEQSVEIVRETLALYPTIASVTIIGSDIPSDLYVGIN
;
A
#
# COMPACT_ATOMS: atom_id res chain seq x y z
N MET A 1 -9.96 87.41 -17.12
CA MET A 1 -8.67 87.71 -17.76
C MET A 1 -8.22 86.45 -18.48
N LYS A 2 -7.79 86.61 -19.74
CA LYS A 2 -7.44 85.56 -20.69
C LYS A 2 -6.19 84.76 -20.27
N ILE A 3 -5.99 83.66 -21.00
CA ILE A 3 -4.73 82.96 -21.37
C ILE A 3 -4.42 81.70 -20.55
N PHE A 4 -4.04 80.56 -21.12
CA PHE A 4 -4.31 79.84 -22.38
C PHE A 4 -3.53 78.52 -22.27
N SER A 5 -3.93 77.54 -23.08
CA SER A 5 -3.11 76.46 -23.64
C SER A 5 -2.88 75.20 -22.77
N SER A 6 -2.94 73.97 -23.30
CA SER A 6 -3.42 73.47 -24.60
C SER A 6 -3.40 71.93 -24.60
N ARG A 7 -4.17 71.37 -25.55
CA ARG A 7 -4.05 70.05 -26.23
C ARG A 7 -4.95 68.91 -25.74
N PHE A 8 -6.18 68.93 -26.27
CA PHE A 8 -6.73 67.95 -27.23
C PHE A 8 -5.95 66.63 -27.43
N SER A 9 -6.64 65.49 -27.29
CA SER A 9 -6.96 64.62 -28.44
C SER A 9 -7.81 63.39 -28.10
N ILE A 10 -8.90 63.26 -28.87
CA ILE A 10 -9.48 62.04 -29.46
C ILE A 10 -10.24 61.08 -28.52
N SER A 11 -11.56 61.24 -28.53
CA SER A 11 -12.55 60.24 -28.17
C SER A 11 -12.49 59.04 -29.12
N LEU A 12 -12.22 57.85 -28.60
CA LEU A 12 -12.48 56.58 -29.28
C LEU A 12 -13.60 55.86 -28.51
N ALA A 13 -14.79 55.83 -29.11
CA ALA A 13 -15.93 55.07 -28.59
C ALA A 13 -15.66 53.57 -28.80
N ILE A 14 -15.33 52.85 -27.71
CA ILE A 14 -15.29 51.39 -27.69
C ILE A 14 -16.68 50.90 -27.25
N VAL A 15 -17.44 50.39 -28.21
CA VAL A 15 -18.63 49.57 -27.96
C VAL A 15 -18.16 48.19 -27.47
N LEU A 16 -18.17 47.99 -26.15
CA LEU A 16 -17.95 46.68 -25.54
C LEU A 16 -19.23 45.86 -25.66
N ILE A 17 -19.29 44.99 -26.66
CA ILE A 17 -20.29 43.92 -26.76
C ILE A 17 -19.99 42.92 -25.65
N PHE A 18 -20.81 42.91 -24.59
CA PHE A 18 -20.86 41.81 -23.63
C PHE A 18 -21.44 40.57 -24.33
N GLN A 19 -20.58 39.75 -24.91
CA GLN A 19 -20.94 38.36 -25.15
C GLN A 19 -20.81 37.61 -23.83
N ASN A 20 -21.95 37.25 -23.25
CA ASN A 20 -22.05 36.23 -22.21
C ASN A 20 -21.55 34.90 -22.79
N LEU A 21 -20.23 34.69 -22.75
CA LEU A 21 -19.65 33.36 -22.87
C LEU A 21 -20.03 32.62 -21.60
N SER A 22 -21.16 31.90 -21.68
CA SER A 22 -21.41 30.80 -20.75
C SER A 22 -20.15 29.93 -20.75
N PRO A 23 -19.59 29.55 -19.59
CA PRO A 23 -18.51 28.58 -19.58
C PRO A 23 -19.08 27.30 -20.19
N VAL A 24 -18.62 26.97 -21.40
CA VAL A 24 -18.83 25.64 -21.97
C VAL A 24 -18.14 24.69 -21.02
N SER A 25 -18.92 24.05 -20.15
CA SER A 25 -18.43 23.02 -19.26
C SER A 25 -17.85 21.91 -20.12
N ALA A 26 -16.52 21.87 -20.19
CA ALA A 26 -15.80 20.73 -20.72
C ALA A 26 -16.00 19.59 -19.72
N TYR A 27 -17.02 18.77 -19.93
CA TYR A 27 -17.17 17.50 -19.23
C TYR A 27 -16.06 16.55 -19.72
N ALA A 28 -14.87 16.69 -19.11
CA ALA A 28 -13.90 15.62 -18.98
C ALA A 28 -14.56 14.49 -18.18
N ALA A 29 -14.13 13.24 -18.36
CA ALA A 29 -14.55 12.17 -17.46
C ALA A 29 -14.28 12.64 -16.03
N ASP A 30 -15.31 12.72 -15.19
CA ASP A 30 -15.21 13.37 -13.88
C ASP A 30 -14.04 12.76 -13.11
N VAL A 31 -13.00 13.57 -12.91
CA VAL A 31 -11.86 13.19 -12.06
C VAL A 31 -12.43 13.07 -10.65
N PRO A 32 -12.36 11.90 -10.00
CA PRO A 32 -12.92 11.74 -8.68
C PRO A 32 -12.31 12.75 -7.71
N GLU A 33 -13.15 13.50 -7.00
CA GLU A 33 -12.68 14.45 -5.98
C GLU A 33 -11.99 13.72 -4.81
N LYS A 34 -12.40 12.48 -4.55
CA LYS A 34 -11.90 11.61 -3.49
C LYS A 34 -12.00 10.13 -3.85
N PHE A 35 -11.27 9.31 -3.11
CA PHE A 35 -11.20 7.86 -3.22
C PHE A 35 -11.41 7.23 -1.85
N ASP A 36 -12.46 6.43 -1.70
CA ASP A 36 -12.79 5.75 -0.46
C ASP A 36 -12.19 4.35 -0.46
N PHE A 37 -11.41 4.05 0.58
CA PHE A 37 -10.78 2.75 0.83
C PHE A 37 -11.37 2.13 2.07
N ARG A 38 -11.59 0.82 2.01
CA ARG A 38 -11.94 -0.02 3.16
C ARG A 38 -10.88 -1.09 3.34
N GLY A 39 -10.61 -1.48 4.57
CA GLY A 39 -9.58 -2.48 4.85
C GLY A 39 -9.59 -2.93 6.30
N SER A 40 -8.60 -3.71 6.67
CA SER A 40 -8.43 -4.31 7.99
C SER A 40 -6.96 -4.34 8.38
N GLY A 41 -6.67 -4.51 9.66
CA GLY A 41 -5.31 -4.50 10.19
C GLY A 41 -4.67 -3.12 10.28
N TYR A 42 -3.54 -3.06 10.97
CA TYR A 42 -2.74 -1.86 11.14
C TYR A 42 -1.25 -2.21 11.21
N GLY A 43 -0.47 -1.63 10.30
CA GLY A 43 0.95 -1.95 10.14
C GLY A 43 1.25 -2.73 8.86
N HIS A 44 2.42 -3.37 8.83
CA HIS A 44 2.94 -4.08 7.65
C HIS A 44 2.56 -5.57 7.62
N GLY A 45 1.96 -6.11 8.69
CA GLY A 45 1.44 -7.48 8.74
C GLY A 45 2.48 -8.61 8.78
N VAL A 46 3.78 -8.33 8.90
CA VAL A 46 4.85 -9.34 8.91
C VAL A 46 5.20 -9.74 10.34
N GLY A 47 5.32 -11.04 10.60
CA GLY A 47 5.69 -11.59 11.91
C GLY A 47 4.56 -11.50 12.92
N MET A 48 4.86 -11.27 14.19
CA MET A 48 3.85 -11.36 15.25
C MET A 48 2.81 -10.23 15.16
N SER A 49 1.53 -10.60 15.12
CA SER A 49 0.42 -9.67 15.33
C SER A 49 0.26 -9.37 16.81
N GLN A 50 0.34 -8.10 17.22
CA GLN A 50 0.20 -7.72 18.62
C GLN A 50 -1.21 -7.99 19.14
N VAL A 51 -2.22 -7.58 18.36
CA VAL A 51 -3.63 -7.88 18.61
C VAL A 51 -3.88 -9.39 18.59
N GLY A 52 -3.27 -10.11 17.65
CA GLY A 52 -3.34 -11.56 17.59
C GLY A 52 -2.76 -12.25 18.82
N ALA A 53 -1.60 -11.79 19.30
CA ALA A 53 -1.01 -12.24 20.56
C ALA A 53 -1.91 -11.96 21.77
N PHE A 54 -2.59 -10.80 21.80
CA PHE A 54 -3.60 -10.50 22.81
C PHE A 54 -4.79 -11.46 22.75
N GLY A 55 -5.32 -11.75 21.55
CA GLY A 55 -6.41 -12.71 21.35
C GLY A 55 -6.05 -14.11 21.81
N MET A 56 -4.92 -14.65 21.34
CA MET A 56 -4.39 -15.94 21.77
C MET A 56 -4.17 -16.02 23.29
N ALA A 57 -3.65 -14.96 23.91
CA ALA A 57 -3.45 -14.92 25.35
C ALA A 57 -4.78 -14.93 26.14
N ARG A 58 -5.86 -14.35 25.60
CA ARG A 58 -7.21 -14.46 26.19
C ARG A 58 -7.79 -15.87 26.08
N GLU A 59 -7.35 -16.64 25.09
CA GLU A 59 -7.66 -18.07 24.94
C GLU A 59 -6.76 -18.98 25.79
N GLY A 60 -5.89 -18.40 26.63
CA GLY A 60 -5.04 -19.15 27.56
C GLY A 60 -3.72 -19.66 26.95
N LYS A 61 -3.36 -19.22 25.74
CA LYS A 61 -2.07 -19.56 25.14
C LYS A 61 -0.90 -18.95 25.89
N THR A 62 0.18 -19.71 26.02
CA THR A 62 1.45 -19.28 26.60
C THR A 62 2.22 -18.37 25.64
N ALA A 63 3.20 -17.62 26.16
CA ALA A 63 4.06 -16.76 25.33
C ALA A 63 4.80 -17.57 24.26
N THR A 64 5.29 -18.77 24.60
CA THR A 64 5.96 -19.66 23.64
C THR A 64 5.01 -20.10 22.53
N GLU A 65 3.79 -20.56 22.85
CA GLU A 65 2.80 -20.95 21.83
C GLU A 65 2.46 -19.80 20.89
N ILE A 66 2.28 -18.58 21.43
CA ILE A 66 2.04 -17.37 20.63
C ILE A 66 3.20 -17.14 19.67
N LEU A 67 4.45 -17.17 20.14
CA LEU A 67 5.62 -16.90 19.32
C LEU A 67 5.84 -17.98 18.25
N THR A 68 5.71 -19.26 18.60
CA THR A 68 5.87 -20.37 17.63
C THR A 68 4.75 -20.45 16.61
N HIS A 69 3.59 -19.83 16.89
CA HIS A 69 2.53 -19.65 15.90
C HIS A 69 2.94 -18.62 14.83
N TYR A 70 3.49 -17.47 15.25
CA TYR A 70 3.85 -16.38 14.34
C TYR A 70 5.20 -16.52 13.64
N TYR A 71 6.11 -17.34 14.18
CA TYR A 71 7.43 -17.55 13.62
C TYR A 71 7.68 -19.04 13.35
N SER A 72 7.86 -19.41 12.08
CA SER A 72 7.94 -20.81 11.68
C SER A 72 9.32 -21.44 11.93
N GLY A 73 9.34 -22.65 12.47
CA GLY A 73 10.58 -23.43 12.67
C GLY A 73 11.57 -22.80 13.65
N VAL A 74 11.08 -21.98 14.58
CA VAL A 74 11.89 -21.35 15.63
C VAL A 74 11.79 -22.12 16.95
N GLU A 75 12.70 -21.81 17.85
CA GLU A 75 12.70 -22.22 19.25
C GLU A 75 12.68 -20.98 20.16
N VAL A 76 12.01 -21.04 21.30
CA VAL A 76 12.14 -20.01 22.35
C VAL A 76 13.04 -20.56 23.45
N ALA A 77 14.24 -20.02 23.59
CA ALA A 77 15.26 -20.53 24.50
C ALA A 77 16.03 -19.40 25.21
N PRO A 78 16.64 -19.67 26.39
CA PRO A 78 17.53 -18.73 27.05
C PRO A 78 18.78 -18.44 26.23
N VAL A 79 19.16 -17.17 26.13
CA VAL A 79 20.44 -16.72 25.53
C VAL A 79 21.03 -15.60 26.36
N ASP A 80 22.36 -15.43 26.30
CA ASP A 80 23.02 -14.24 26.85
C ASP A 80 22.49 -12.97 26.16
N ASP A 81 21.95 -12.07 26.97
CA ASP A 81 21.42 -10.77 26.55
C ASP A 81 22.00 -9.62 27.38
N SER A 82 23.20 -9.85 27.94
CA SER A 82 23.97 -8.86 28.72
C SER A 82 24.52 -7.69 27.89
N ALA A 83 24.41 -7.75 26.56
CA ALA A 83 24.88 -6.73 25.64
C ALA A 83 24.23 -5.35 25.88
N PHE A 84 24.95 -4.28 25.52
CA PHE A 84 24.44 -2.91 25.53
C PHE A 84 23.92 -2.51 24.14
N LEU A 85 22.78 -1.82 24.09
CA LEU A 85 22.21 -1.23 22.89
C LEU A 85 22.23 0.29 22.96
N ARG A 86 22.70 0.93 21.90
CA ARG A 86 22.65 2.38 21.72
C ARG A 86 21.36 2.77 20.99
N ILE A 87 20.45 3.41 21.72
CA ILE A 87 19.12 3.80 21.23
C ILE A 87 19.13 5.29 20.87
N ASN A 88 18.79 5.66 19.63
CA ASN A 88 18.60 7.06 19.25
C ASN A 88 17.28 7.57 19.83
N ILE A 89 17.37 8.48 20.80
CA ILE A 89 16.24 9.02 21.56
C ILE A 89 15.86 10.45 21.14
N ALA A 90 16.70 11.10 20.34
CA ALA A 90 16.36 12.30 19.57
C ALA A 90 17.26 12.41 18.33
N ASP A 91 16.64 12.49 17.14
CA ASP A 91 17.35 12.51 15.87
C ASP A 91 17.33 13.90 15.23
N LYS A 92 18.51 14.39 14.87
CA LYS A 92 18.73 15.63 14.09
C LYS A 92 17.98 16.86 14.62
N ILE A 93 18.13 17.14 15.91
CA ILE A 93 17.53 18.30 16.59
C ILE A 93 18.51 19.48 16.65
N GLN A 94 18.01 20.68 16.99
CA GLN A 94 18.84 21.90 17.08
C GLN A 94 19.26 22.26 18.51
N SER A 95 18.51 21.81 19.51
CA SER A 95 18.75 22.11 20.92
C SER A 95 18.15 21.03 21.82
N VAL A 96 18.82 20.74 22.93
CA VAL A 96 18.36 19.80 23.96
C VAL A 96 18.85 20.24 25.34
N THR A 97 17.98 20.13 26.34
CA THR A 97 18.32 20.39 27.74
C THR A 97 18.22 19.10 28.55
N PHE A 98 19.22 18.84 29.38
CA PHE A 98 19.25 17.76 30.35
C PHE A 98 19.23 18.30 31.77
N SER A 99 18.52 17.60 32.65
CA SER A 99 18.51 17.84 34.10
C SER A 99 18.23 16.51 34.80
N ASN A 100 18.52 16.43 36.10
CA ASN A 100 18.18 15.27 36.90
C ASN A 100 16.85 15.47 37.67
N GLU A 101 16.24 14.37 38.08
CA GLU A 101 15.08 14.29 38.96
C GLU A 101 15.36 13.18 39.98
N SER A 102 15.26 13.47 41.28
CA SER A 102 15.44 12.45 42.32
C SER A 102 14.20 11.57 42.40
N LEU A 103 14.38 10.25 42.57
CA LEU A 103 13.30 9.33 42.93
C LEU A 103 13.21 9.09 44.45
N SER A 104 14.18 9.61 45.21
CA SER A 104 14.17 9.52 46.68
C SER A 104 13.25 10.59 47.27
N SER A 105 12.48 10.20 48.28
CA SER A 105 11.71 11.13 49.12
C SER A 105 12.55 11.76 50.23
N ILE A 106 13.81 11.36 50.39
CA ILE A 106 14.72 11.83 51.45
C ILE A 106 15.51 13.05 50.95
N PRO A 107 15.32 14.26 51.52
CA PRO A 107 15.93 15.49 51.01
C PRO A 107 17.47 15.55 51.11
N SER A 108 18.08 14.80 52.02
CA SER A 108 19.54 14.78 52.23
C SER A 108 20.29 13.94 51.19
N ILE A 109 19.57 13.24 50.33
CA ILE A 109 20.11 12.31 49.34
C ILE A 109 19.95 12.94 47.94
N SER A 110 21.05 13.46 47.41
CA SER A 110 21.05 14.22 46.15
C SER A 110 21.38 13.35 44.96
N SER A 111 20.54 13.40 43.93
CA SER A 111 20.90 12.89 42.61
C SER A 111 21.92 13.79 41.93
N VAL A 112 22.75 13.19 41.08
CA VAL A 112 23.88 13.88 40.44
C VAL A 112 23.95 13.53 38.96
N LEU A 113 24.29 14.52 38.14
CA LEU A 113 24.55 14.39 36.71
C LEU A 113 26.03 14.71 36.42
N GLN A 114 26.77 13.78 35.83
CA GLN A 114 28.15 13.97 35.42
C GLN A 114 28.25 14.09 33.89
N ILE A 115 29.05 15.04 33.41
CA ILE A 115 29.24 15.30 31.99
C ILE A 115 30.71 15.11 31.64
N PHE A 116 30.97 14.25 30.66
CA PHE A 116 32.31 13.88 30.21
C PHE A 116 32.51 14.23 28.73
N PRO A 117 33.69 14.71 28.33
CA PRO A 117 34.02 14.84 26.92
C PRO A 117 34.21 13.45 26.28
N GLY A 118 33.76 13.27 25.05
CA GLY A 118 33.94 12.05 24.28
C GLY A 118 32.84 11.00 24.44
N ASP A 119 33.06 9.86 23.77
CA ASP A 119 32.19 8.68 23.78
C ASP A 119 32.73 7.66 24.79
N LEU A 120 32.12 7.58 25.98
CA LEU A 120 32.57 6.64 27.00
C LEU A 120 31.94 5.26 26.80
N ALA A 121 32.72 4.22 27.06
CA ALA A 121 32.23 2.84 26.99
C ALA A 121 31.10 2.61 28.01
N PRO A 122 29.99 1.94 27.62
CA PRO A 122 28.93 1.57 28.55
C PRO A 122 29.41 0.47 29.51
N GLY A 123 28.81 0.43 30.71
CA GLY A 123 29.14 -0.59 31.72
C GLY A 123 30.53 -0.46 32.38
N VAL A 124 31.31 0.56 32.01
CA VAL A 124 32.62 0.85 32.61
C VAL A 124 32.47 2.03 33.56
N ILE A 125 32.86 1.87 34.83
CA ILE A 125 32.94 2.98 35.78
C ILE A 125 34.07 3.90 35.33
N GLU A 126 33.73 5.17 35.07
CA GLU A 126 34.72 6.15 34.62
C GLU A 126 35.56 6.62 35.80
N THR A 127 36.88 6.60 35.62
CA THR A 127 37.85 7.11 36.61
C THR A 127 38.35 8.51 36.28
N ALA A 128 38.15 8.96 35.04
CA ALA A 128 38.46 10.31 34.63
C ALA A 128 37.57 11.33 35.37
N THR A 129 38.09 12.53 35.54
CA THR A 129 37.33 13.64 36.12
C THR A 129 36.29 14.15 35.12
N ALA A 130 35.04 14.25 35.55
CA ALA A 130 33.98 14.86 34.75
C ALA A 130 34.33 16.33 34.43
N ALA A 131 34.01 16.78 33.21
CA ALA A 131 34.17 18.19 32.83
C ALA A 131 33.27 19.10 33.67
N THR A 132 32.10 18.59 34.08
CA THR A 132 31.29 19.22 35.13
C THR A 132 30.42 18.16 35.82
N THR A 133 29.99 18.49 37.04
CA THR A 133 29.06 17.69 37.84
C THR A 133 27.94 18.61 38.33
N LEU A 134 26.69 18.27 38.02
CA LEU A 134 25.52 19.09 38.36
C LEU A 134 24.73 18.45 39.50
N PRO A 135 24.43 19.22 40.58
CA PRO A 135 23.57 18.75 41.66
C PRO A 135 22.09 18.75 41.22
N LEU A 136 21.21 18.25 42.09
CA LEU A 136 19.76 18.31 41.89
C LEU A 136 19.30 19.76 41.59
N GLY A 137 18.52 19.91 40.51
CA GLY A 137 18.05 21.22 40.03
C GLY A 137 18.98 21.87 38.99
N GLY A 138 20.20 21.36 38.83
CA GLY A 138 21.11 21.74 37.76
C GLY A 138 20.63 21.29 36.39
N SER A 139 21.00 22.06 35.36
CA SER A 139 20.70 21.72 33.98
C SER A 139 21.83 22.08 33.03
N ILE A 140 21.91 21.35 31.92
CA ILE A 140 22.81 21.65 30.81
C ILE A 140 22.03 21.65 29.51
N THR A 141 22.20 22.70 28.71
CA THR A 141 21.61 22.82 27.38
C THR A 141 22.70 22.74 26.33
N PHE A 142 22.54 21.85 25.35
CA PHE A 142 23.34 21.81 24.14
C PHE A 142 22.55 22.46 23.00
N SER A 143 23.20 23.28 22.19
CA SER A 143 22.58 23.96 21.05
C SER A 143 23.57 24.17 19.92
N ILE A 144 23.05 24.39 18.71
CA ILE A 144 23.88 24.66 17.55
C ILE A 144 23.95 26.17 17.31
N LEU A 145 25.18 26.67 17.18
CA LEU A 145 25.46 28.03 16.72
C LEU A 145 26.35 27.94 15.49
N GLY A 146 25.80 28.30 14.32
CA GLY A 146 26.46 28.09 13.03
C GLY A 146 26.64 26.59 12.73
N GLN A 147 27.87 26.09 12.85
CA GLN A 147 28.23 24.68 12.64
C GLN A 147 28.81 24.03 13.91
N ALA A 148 28.86 24.76 15.04
CA ALA A 148 29.46 24.29 16.27
C ALA A 148 28.41 23.88 17.31
N LEU A 149 28.75 22.87 18.11
CA LEU A 149 28.00 22.49 19.30
C LEU A 149 28.47 23.37 20.47
N ILE A 150 27.54 24.16 21.01
CA ILE A 150 27.77 24.97 22.21
C ILE A 150 26.95 24.41 23.38
N SER A 151 27.38 24.73 24.61
CA SER A 151 26.66 24.35 25.82
C SER A 151 26.45 25.54 26.76
N SER A 152 25.40 25.44 27.57
CA SER A 152 25.09 26.37 28.66
C SER A 152 24.65 25.57 29.86
N ILE A 153 25.38 25.71 30.97
CA ILE A 153 25.14 25.06 32.24
C ILE A 153 24.50 26.08 33.17
N ASN A 154 23.39 25.69 33.80
CA ASN A 154 22.81 26.40 34.93
C ASN A 154 23.01 25.54 36.18
N ASP A 155 23.85 26.03 37.09
CA ASP A 155 24.10 25.41 38.39
C ASP A 155 23.36 26.16 39.50
N PRO A 156 22.34 25.56 40.15
CA PRO A 156 21.55 26.21 41.19
C PRO A 156 22.35 26.51 42.45
N ALA A 157 23.47 25.83 42.68
CA ALA A 157 24.30 26.07 43.87
C ALA A 157 25.09 27.38 43.77
N THR A 158 25.50 27.75 42.56
CA THR A 158 26.31 28.95 42.30
C THR A 158 25.52 30.08 41.64
N GLY A 159 24.38 29.77 41.02
CA GLY A 159 23.60 30.72 40.20
C GLY A 159 24.33 31.15 38.91
N ALA A 160 25.48 30.54 38.61
CA ALA A 160 26.31 30.90 37.47
C ALA A 160 25.88 30.18 36.20
N ASN A 161 25.86 30.91 35.07
CA ASN A 161 25.77 30.30 33.75
C ASN A 161 27.17 30.11 33.18
N THR A 162 27.60 28.87 33.01
CA THR A 162 28.91 28.51 32.46
C THR A 162 28.77 27.72 31.17
N ALA A 163 29.86 27.56 30.41
CA ALA A 163 29.88 26.75 29.19
C ALA A 163 30.98 25.70 29.28
N LEU A 164 30.74 24.52 28.72
CA LEU A 164 31.80 23.53 28.50
C LEU A 164 32.71 23.99 27.35
N PRO A 165 33.96 23.52 27.31
CA PRO A 165 34.82 23.67 26.13
C PRO A 165 34.10 23.20 24.85
N GLN A 166 34.48 23.72 23.68
CA GLN A 166 33.91 23.20 22.43
C GLN A 166 34.31 21.74 22.23
N GLY A 167 33.33 20.90 21.87
CA GLY A 167 33.52 19.47 21.66
C GLY A 167 32.38 18.89 20.83
N GLY A 168 32.68 17.88 20.01
CA GLY A 168 31.70 17.27 19.10
C GLY A 168 30.89 16.12 19.69
N ILE A 169 31.34 15.56 20.81
CA ILE A 169 30.71 14.41 21.48
C ILE A 169 30.82 14.58 23.00
N TRP A 170 29.71 14.36 23.70
CA TRP A 170 29.61 14.42 25.17
C TRP A 170 28.86 13.20 25.70
N THR A 171 29.34 12.64 26.81
CA THR A 171 28.64 11.58 27.55
C THR A 171 28.07 12.14 28.85
N ILE A 172 26.82 11.80 29.14
CA ILE A 172 26.08 12.20 30.34
C ILE A 172 25.73 10.93 31.13
N ARG A 173 26.15 10.89 32.40
CA ARG A 173 25.84 9.82 33.35
C ARG A 173 25.10 10.38 34.54
N TRP A 174 24.15 9.63 35.10
CA TRP A 174 23.37 10.05 36.25
C TRP A 174 23.29 8.94 37.30
N SER A 175 23.13 9.34 38.56
CA SER A 175 23.22 8.46 39.71
C SER A 175 22.15 7.36 39.69
N GLY A 176 22.52 6.19 40.23
CA GLY A 176 21.63 5.04 40.34
C GLY A 176 21.48 4.23 39.05
N THR A 177 22.41 4.38 38.11
CA THR A 177 22.49 3.59 36.87
C THR A 177 23.66 2.61 36.90
N THR A 178 23.70 1.68 35.96
CA THR A 178 24.87 0.80 35.75
C THR A 178 26.14 1.57 35.39
N ALA A 179 26.02 2.74 34.76
CA ALA A 179 27.14 3.60 34.37
C ALA A 179 27.63 4.52 35.50
N PHE A 180 26.78 4.82 36.48
CA PHE A 180 27.10 5.62 37.66
C PHE A 180 26.25 5.20 38.86
N ALA A 181 26.88 4.44 39.75
CA ALA A 181 26.27 3.97 40.98
C ALA A 181 25.90 5.14 41.90
N GLY A 182 24.95 4.88 42.80
CA GLY A 182 24.42 5.87 43.73
C GLY A 182 22.91 5.85 43.74
N GLU A 183 22.31 6.99 44.02
CA GLU A 183 20.90 7.09 44.33
C GLU A 183 20.02 7.14 43.09
N ASN A 184 18.92 6.40 43.14
CA ASN A 184 18.01 6.24 42.02
C ASN A 184 17.49 7.60 41.56
N SER A 185 17.77 7.93 40.29
CA SER A 185 17.36 9.19 39.70
C SER A 185 16.96 9.02 38.24
N LEU A 186 16.34 10.05 37.69
CA LEU A 186 15.95 10.12 36.29
C LEU A 186 16.74 11.19 35.57
N LEU A 187 17.15 10.89 34.33
CA LEU A 187 17.53 11.89 33.36
C LEU A 187 16.26 12.47 32.72
N LYS A 188 16.00 13.76 32.95
CA LYS A 188 15.02 14.54 32.18
C LYS A 188 15.70 15.10 30.94
N MET A 189 15.19 14.76 29.77
CA MET A 189 15.59 15.32 28.49
C MET A 189 14.45 16.16 27.92
N LYS A 190 14.70 17.43 27.66
CA LYS A 190 13.75 18.37 27.06
C LYS A 190 14.21 18.78 25.66
N VAL A 191 13.32 18.62 24.68
CA VAL A 191 13.50 19.06 23.29
C VAL A 191 12.27 19.88 22.91
N GLY A 192 12.45 21.19 22.69
CA GLY A 192 11.35 22.12 22.52
C GLY A 192 10.41 22.09 23.73
N THR A 193 9.14 21.73 23.53
CA THR A 193 8.13 21.59 24.58
C THR A 193 8.02 20.17 25.14
N THR A 194 8.66 19.18 24.50
CA THR A 194 8.54 17.77 24.88
C THR A 194 9.59 17.41 25.93
N THR A 195 9.16 16.78 27.02
CA THR A 195 10.07 16.25 28.06
C THR A 195 9.91 14.73 28.14
N LYS A 196 11.03 14.01 28.05
CA LYS A 196 11.12 12.56 28.28
C LYS A 196 11.98 12.28 29.51
N ARG A 197 11.71 11.16 30.18
CA ARG A 197 12.43 10.72 31.39
C ARG A 197 13.05 9.35 31.16
N TYR A 198 14.30 9.17 31.58
CA TYR A 198 15.01 7.91 31.48
C TYR A 198 15.58 7.51 32.83
N ARG A 199 15.29 6.28 33.25
CA ARG A 199 15.77 5.72 34.51
C ARG A 199 17.15 5.10 34.37
N TYR A 200 17.43 4.45 33.25
CA TYR A 200 18.63 3.64 33.05
C TYR A 200 19.50 4.12 31.87
N GLY A 201 20.74 3.64 31.85
CA GLY A 201 21.70 3.85 30.78
C GLY A 201 22.66 5.02 30.98
N GLN A 202 23.30 5.43 29.90
CA GLN A 202 24.10 6.64 29.76
C GLN A 202 23.75 7.35 28.45
N ALA A 203 23.62 8.67 28.47
CA ALA A 203 23.23 9.42 27.30
C ALA A 203 24.46 9.98 26.58
N GLN A 204 24.41 10.04 25.26
CA GLN A 204 25.43 10.67 24.43
C GLN A 204 24.81 11.80 23.62
N VAL A 205 25.49 12.94 23.55
CA VAL A 205 25.14 14.06 22.68
C VAL A 205 26.24 14.18 21.62
N LYS A 206 25.84 14.11 20.35
CA LYS A 206 26.76 14.15 19.23
C LYS A 206 26.36 15.21 18.21
N LEU A 207 27.33 15.99 17.78
CA LEU A 207 27.21 16.88 16.63
C LEU A 207 27.35 16.06 15.34
N VAL A 208 26.38 16.21 14.45
CA VAL A 208 26.45 15.72 13.07
C VAL A 208 26.64 16.92 12.16
N SER A 209 27.75 16.93 11.40
CA SER A 209 28.03 17.99 10.45
C SER A 209 26.95 18.02 9.37
N GLY A 210 26.43 19.21 9.09
CA GLY A 210 25.44 19.40 8.02
C GLY A 210 26.05 19.50 6.63
N GLY A 211 27.38 19.61 6.51
CA GLY A 211 28.03 19.95 5.24
C GLY A 211 27.48 21.27 4.68
N LEU A 212 26.78 21.21 3.55
CA LEU A 212 26.07 22.34 2.92
C LEU A 212 24.71 22.67 3.57
N THR A 213 24.21 21.79 4.47
CA THR A 213 23.00 22.01 5.27
C THR A 213 23.36 22.39 6.71
N SER A 214 22.37 22.77 7.52
CA SER A 214 22.56 23.04 8.94
C SER A 214 23.06 21.78 9.68
N ALA A 215 24.03 21.95 10.57
CA ALA A 215 24.40 20.90 11.52
C ALA A 215 23.19 20.47 12.35
N ALA A 216 23.28 19.27 12.94
CA ALA A 216 22.25 18.73 13.79
C ALA A 216 22.82 17.98 14.99
N ILE A 217 22.06 17.91 16.07
CA ILE A 217 22.37 17.14 17.27
C ILE A 217 21.66 15.79 17.16
N ILE A 218 22.38 14.72 17.49
CA ILE A 218 21.80 13.42 17.78
C ILE A 218 22.01 13.12 19.26
N VAL A 219 20.97 12.58 19.90
CA VAL A 219 21.05 12.08 21.28
C VAL A 219 20.78 10.59 21.28
N THR A 220 21.68 9.83 21.89
CA THR A 220 21.48 8.39 22.13
C THR A 220 21.47 8.07 23.61
N ASN A 221 20.79 6.99 24.00
CA ASN A 221 20.89 6.38 25.32
C ASN A 221 21.40 4.95 25.16
N THR A 222 22.52 4.64 25.79
CA THR A 222 23.09 3.29 25.78
C THR A 222 22.65 2.53 27.02
N LEU A 223 21.93 1.42 26.81
CA LEU A 223 21.20 0.67 27.82
C LEU A 223 21.58 -0.81 27.76
N ARG A 224 21.64 -1.49 28.90
CA ARG A 224 21.73 -2.95 28.92
C ARG A 224 20.45 -3.57 28.36
N LEU A 225 20.59 -4.51 27.43
CA LEU A 225 19.46 -5.17 26.78
C LEU A 225 18.64 -5.98 27.77
N HIS A 226 19.32 -6.76 28.62
CA HIS A 226 18.72 -7.67 29.59
C HIS A 226 17.48 -7.11 30.30
N ASP A 227 17.57 -5.92 30.89
CA ASP A 227 16.53 -5.33 31.74
C ASP A 227 16.27 -3.84 31.49
N GLU A 228 17.31 -3.03 31.31
CA GLU A 228 17.20 -1.57 31.19
C GLU A 228 16.45 -1.14 29.92
N TYR A 229 16.80 -1.73 28.77
CA TYR A 229 16.16 -1.43 27.48
C TYR A 229 14.71 -1.94 27.45
N LEU A 230 14.49 -3.19 27.84
CA LEU A 230 13.18 -3.84 27.72
C LEU A 230 12.12 -3.19 28.61
N ARG A 231 12.50 -2.68 29.78
CA ARG A 231 11.58 -1.94 30.67
C ARG A 231 11.01 -0.67 30.03
N GLY A 232 11.70 -0.08 29.06
CA GLY A 232 11.24 1.13 28.37
C GLY A 232 10.50 0.90 27.05
N ILE A 233 10.25 -0.35 26.64
CA ILE A 233 9.53 -0.67 25.40
C ILE A 233 8.02 -0.40 25.57
N GLY A 234 7.47 0.49 24.74
CA GLY A 234 6.09 0.97 24.78
C GLY A 234 5.26 0.52 23.58
N GLU A 235 5.41 -0.73 23.14
CA GLU A 235 4.78 -1.25 21.92
C GLU A 235 3.33 -1.71 22.12
N VAL A 236 3.01 -2.22 23.30
CA VAL A 236 1.67 -2.70 23.67
C VAL A 236 1.23 -2.11 25.01
N PRO A 237 -0.08 -1.97 25.27
CA PRO A 237 -0.58 -1.55 26.58
C PRO A 237 -0.18 -2.55 27.68
N SER A 238 0.29 -2.08 28.84
CA SER A 238 0.66 -2.98 29.95
C SER A 238 -0.55 -3.63 30.64
N SER A 239 -1.76 -3.21 30.29
CA SER A 239 -3.01 -3.82 30.79
C SER A 239 -3.30 -5.19 30.18
N TRP A 240 -2.61 -5.55 29.09
CA TRP A 240 -2.81 -6.81 28.38
C TRP A 240 -2.48 -8.05 29.22
N PRO A 241 -3.01 -9.23 28.85
CA PRO A 241 -2.71 -10.48 29.54
C PRO A 241 -1.21 -10.78 29.61
N SER A 242 -0.78 -11.42 30.69
CA SER A 242 0.64 -11.67 30.98
C SER A 242 1.36 -12.40 29.84
N ALA A 243 0.73 -13.42 29.22
CA ALA A 243 1.33 -14.15 28.11
C ALA A 243 1.59 -13.27 26.86
N ALA A 244 0.70 -12.33 26.55
CA ALA A 244 0.91 -11.37 25.45
C ALA A 244 2.05 -10.39 25.76
N LEU A 245 2.13 -9.91 27.01
CA LEU A 245 3.24 -9.06 27.44
C LEU A 245 4.59 -9.79 27.36
N GLN A 246 4.65 -11.04 27.84
CA GLN A 246 5.85 -11.88 27.77
C GLN A 246 6.25 -12.15 26.31
N ALA A 247 5.30 -12.47 25.42
CA ALA A 247 5.57 -12.65 24.00
C ALA A 247 6.17 -11.36 23.37
N GLN A 248 5.61 -10.19 23.69
CA GLN A 248 6.14 -8.92 23.23
C GLN A 248 7.54 -8.62 23.77
N VAL A 249 7.82 -8.92 25.04
CA VAL A 249 9.16 -8.77 25.63
C VAL A 249 10.16 -9.66 24.91
N ILE A 250 9.85 -10.94 24.72
CA ILE A 250 10.72 -11.91 24.06
C ILE A 250 10.99 -11.49 22.61
N ALA A 251 9.96 -11.06 21.87
CA ALA A 251 10.13 -10.53 20.52
C ALA A 251 11.03 -9.28 20.51
N ALA A 252 10.82 -8.34 21.43
CA ALA A 252 11.63 -7.13 21.52
C ALA A 252 13.10 -7.41 21.89
N ARG A 253 13.34 -8.34 22.83
CA ARG A 253 14.69 -8.81 23.18
C ARG A 253 15.39 -9.41 21.97
N THR A 254 14.68 -10.28 21.26
CA THR A 254 15.23 -10.97 20.08
C THR A 254 15.61 -9.98 18.98
N PHE A 255 14.75 -8.99 18.71
CA PHE A 255 15.06 -7.93 17.74
C PHE A 255 16.29 -7.10 18.16
N GLY A 256 16.39 -6.76 19.45
CA GLY A 256 17.57 -6.10 20.02
C GLY A 256 18.86 -6.92 19.84
N LEU A 257 18.83 -8.21 20.16
CA LEU A 257 19.95 -9.14 19.98
C LEU A 257 20.39 -9.22 18.51
N ALA A 258 19.44 -9.29 17.57
CA ALA A 258 19.74 -9.34 16.14
C ALA A 258 20.38 -8.04 15.61
N LYS A 259 20.27 -6.92 16.34
CA LYS A 259 20.78 -5.59 15.96
C LYS A 259 22.01 -5.15 16.77
N LYS A 260 22.38 -5.87 17.82
CA LYS A 260 23.41 -5.46 18.79
C LYS A 260 24.77 -5.18 18.16
N ASP A 261 25.14 -5.93 17.13
CA ASP A 261 26.45 -5.83 16.48
C ASP A 261 26.48 -4.80 15.32
N SER A 262 25.39 -4.08 15.10
CA SER A 262 25.24 -3.14 13.97
C SER A 262 24.93 -1.72 14.43
N ILE A 263 25.96 -0.86 14.52
CA ILE A 263 25.79 0.58 14.72
C ILE A 263 25.65 1.28 13.38
N ARG A 264 24.48 1.90 13.14
CA ARG A 264 24.23 2.67 11.93
C ARG A 264 24.89 4.05 12.04
N LYS A 265 25.81 4.35 11.14
CA LYS A 265 26.55 5.64 11.10
C LYS A 265 25.62 6.86 11.03
N ILE A 266 24.47 6.76 10.36
CA ILE A 266 23.56 7.89 10.16
C ILE A 266 22.89 8.38 11.45
N CYS A 267 22.67 7.49 12.42
CA CYS A 267 22.02 7.80 13.69
C CYS A 267 22.94 7.60 14.90
N ASP A 268 24.16 7.11 14.65
CA ASP A 268 25.08 6.58 15.66
C ASP A 268 24.37 5.63 16.63
N CYS A 269 23.58 4.67 16.12
CA CYS A 269 22.69 3.89 16.96
C CYS A 269 22.48 2.46 16.43
N ASN A 270 22.20 1.53 17.35
CA ASN A 270 21.66 0.23 17.00
C ASN A 270 20.20 0.38 16.55
N LEU A 271 19.39 1.11 17.34
CA LEU A 271 17.94 1.21 17.18
C LEU A 271 17.45 2.66 17.33
N TYR A 272 16.42 3.05 16.60
CA TYR A 272 15.65 4.28 16.85
C TYR A 272 14.60 4.02 17.93
N SER A 273 14.30 5.02 18.75
CA SER A 273 13.25 4.94 19.78
C SER A 273 11.82 5.07 19.23
N SER A 274 11.63 4.96 17.92
CA SER A 274 10.36 5.17 17.22
C SER A 274 9.95 3.92 16.46
N THR A 275 8.78 3.96 15.83
CA THR A 275 8.26 2.88 14.98
C THR A 275 9.12 2.57 13.74
N GLN A 276 10.22 3.30 13.52
CA GLN A 276 11.24 2.92 12.55
C GLN A 276 11.99 1.64 12.97
N ASP A 277 12.14 1.39 14.27
CA ASP A 277 12.65 0.12 14.80
C ASP A 277 11.73 -0.39 15.92
N GLN A 278 11.79 0.19 17.11
CA GLN A 278 10.94 -0.16 18.24
C GLN A 278 10.57 1.07 19.06
N ASN A 279 9.30 1.18 19.45
CA ASN A 279 8.82 2.30 20.26
C ASN A 279 9.39 2.22 21.69
N PHE A 280 10.46 2.98 21.94
CA PHE A 280 11.11 3.07 23.25
C PHE A 280 10.73 4.40 23.92
N VAL A 281 9.96 4.31 25.00
CA VAL A 281 9.41 5.47 25.73
C VAL A 281 10.13 5.73 27.06
N GLY A 282 11.00 4.82 27.49
CA GLY A 282 11.78 4.96 28.71
C GLY A 282 10.90 4.87 29.96
N TRP A 283 11.16 5.73 30.95
CA TRP A 283 10.57 5.63 32.29
C TRP A 283 9.05 5.68 32.30
N SER A 284 8.43 6.33 31.31
CA SER A 284 6.96 6.44 31.24
C SER A 284 6.27 5.07 31.15
N LYS A 285 6.97 4.02 30.71
CA LYS A 285 6.42 2.66 30.66
C LYS A 285 6.28 2.03 32.04
N GLU A 286 7.33 2.16 32.86
CA GLU A 286 7.39 1.57 34.20
C GLU A 286 6.41 2.23 35.17
N VAL A 287 6.13 3.53 34.98
CA VAL A 287 5.24 4.31 35.85
C VAL A 287 3.81 4.43 35.35
N GLU A 288 3.41 3.64 34.35
CA GLU A 288 2.00 3.53 33.98
C GLU A 288 1.19 3.12 35.23
N ALA A 289 0.24 3.97 35.63
CA ALA A 289 -0.57 3.73 36.81
C ALA A 289 -1.26 2.36 36.72
N VAL A 290 -1.20 1.57 37.80
CA VAL A 290 -1.74 0.20 37.92
C VAL A 290 -1.01 -0.85 37.07
N TYR A 291 -0.70 -0.56 35.82
CA TYR A 291 -0.27 -1.57 34.84
C TYR A 291 1.23 -1.62 34.57
N GLY A 292 2.00 -0.56 34.86
CA GLY A 292 3.44 -0.54 34.61
C GLY A 292 4.18 -1.69 35.29
N LYS A 293 3.72 -2.08 36.49
CA LYS A 293 4.21 -3.27 37.20
C LYS A 293 4.03 -4.56 36.40
N LYS A 294 2.91 -4.76 35.69
CA LYS A 294 2.71 -5.95 34.86
C LYS A 294 3.75 -6.06 33.74
N TRP A 295 4.13 -4.93 33.14
CA TRP A 295 5.19 -4.91 32.14
C TRP A 295 6.54 -5.27 32.74
N VAL A 296 6.91 -4.67 33.87
CA VAL A 296 8.16 -4.98 34.59
C VAL A 296 8.21 -6.45 35.03
N ASP A 297 7.09 -6.99 35.50
CA ASP A 297 6.95 -8.40 35.86
C ASP A 297 7.12 -9.30 34.61
N ALA A 298 6.54 -8.94 33.46
CA ALA A 298 6.75 -9.68 32.21
C ALA A 298 8.21 -9.65 31.73
N VAL A 299 8.92 -8.52 31.89
CA VAL A 299 10.36 -8.44 31.64
C VAL A 299 11.10 -9.45 32.53
N SER A 300 10.81 -9.42 33.83
CA SER A 300 11.47 -10.27 34.84
C SER A 300 11.18 -11.76 34.66
N ILE A 301 9.94 -12.14 34.34
CA ILE A 301 9.53 -13.54 34.13
C ILE A 301 10.27 -14.16 32.94
N THR A 302 10.65 -13.36 31.94
CA THR A 302 11.35 -13.85 30.75
C THR A 302 12.88 -13.85 30.91
N GLN A 303 13.40 -13.66 32.13
CA GLN A 303 14.82 -13.71 32.50
C GLN A 303 15.05 -14.91 33.43
N PRO A 304 15.56 -16.04 32.93
CA PRO A 304 15.86 -17.20 33.77
C PRO A 304 16.93 -16.94 34.82
N ASP A 305 17.90 -16.07 34.52
CA ASP A 305 18.95 -15.63 35.42
C ASP A 305 19.34 -14.16 35.18
N THR A 306 20.41 -13.68 35.82
CA THR A 306 20.86 -12.28 35.79
C THR A 306 21.53 -11.82 34.47
N THR A 307 21.78 -12.76 33.56
CA THR A 307 22.55 -12.54 32.31
C THR A 307 21.88 -13.15 31.08
N THR A 308 20.89 -14.03 31.28
CA THR A 308 20.16 -14.67 30.18
C THR A 308 18.69 -14.27 30.15
N GLY A 309 18.16 -14.20 28.94
CA GLY A 309 16.76 -13.94 28.68
C GLY A 309 16.22 -14.86 27.59
N LEU A 310 14.91 -15.13 27.62
CA LEU A 310 14.25 -15.91 26.57
C LEU A 310 14.22 -15.11 25.26
N ALA A 311 14.69 -15.73 24.18
CA ALA A 311 14.71 -15.17 22.83
C ALA A 311 14.23 -16.20 21.79
N ILE A 312 13.84 -15.71 20.61
CA ILE A 312 13.34 -16.51 19.49
C ILE A 312 14.52 -16.83 18.57
N LEU A 313 14.85 -18.11 18.44
CA LEU A 313 16.01 -18.59 17.73
C LEU A 313 15.62 -19.37 16.49
N TYR A 314 16.28 -19.08 15.37
CA TYR A 314 16.25 -19.93 14.19
C TYR A 314 17.66 -20.47 13.96
N LYS A 315 17.82 -21.80 14.01
CA LYS A 315 19.13 -22.48 13.94
C LYS A 315 20.14 -21.91 14.96
N GLY A 316 19.67 -21.72 16.20
CA GLY A 316 20.48 -21.25 17.33
C GLY A 316 20.87 -19.76 17.29
N LYS A 317 20.34 -18.97 16.36
CA LYS A 317 20.62 -17.52 16.26
C LYS A 317 19.36 -16.69 16.48
N PRO A 318 19.43 -15.55 17.21
CA PRO A 318 18.32 -14.62 17.33
C PRO A 318 17.81 -14.16 15.96
N ILE A 319 16.49 -14.22 15.77
CA ILE A 319 15.86 -13.78 14.53
C ILE A 319 15.66 -12.26 14.49
N PHE A 320 15.47 -11.69 13.30
CA PHE A 320 14.81 -10.39 13.18
C PHE A 320 13.30 -10.56 13.45
N ALA A 321 12.91 -10.48 14.73
CA ALA A 321 11.55 -10.67 15.22
C ALA A 321 10.66 -9.44 14.93
N TYR A 322 10.23 -9.29 13.68
CA TYR A 322 9.29 -8.23 13.28
C TYR A 322 7.89 -8.46 13.85
N TYR A 323 7.19 -7.39 14.20
CA TYR A 323 5.82 -7.43 14.68
C TYR A 323 5.05 -6.19 14.21
N ALA A 324 3.74 -6.30 14.10
CA ALA A 324 2.84 -5.22 13.71
C ALA A 324 1.58 -5.20 14.61
N SER A 325 0.84 -4.08 14.60
CA SER A 325 -0.34 -3.94 15.47
C SER A 325 -1.39 -5.01 15.21
N SER A 326 -1.83 -5.17 13.96
CA SER A 326 -2.82 -6.17 13.57
C SER A 326 -2.73 -6.48 12.09
N THR A 327 -3.31 -7.60 11.67
CA THR A 327 -3.33 -8.07 10.29
C THR A 327 -4.72 -7.98 9.65
N GLY A 328 -4.83 -8.31 8.37
CA GLY A 328 -6.12 -8.50 7.69
C GLY A 328 -6.73 -9.91 7.90
N GLY A 329 -6.36 -10.61 8.97
CA GLY A 329 -6.80 -11.98 9.26
C GLY A 329 -5.73 -13.05 9.04
N VAL A 330 -4.63 -12.69 8.38
CA VAL A 330 -3.45 -13.54 8.14
C VAL A 330 -2.22 -12.65 8.11
N THR A 331 -1.06 -13.16 8.53
CA THR A 331 0.21 -12.43 8.39
C THR A 331 0.71 -12.47 6.95
N GLU A 332 1.62 -11.56 6.63
CA GLU A 332 2.27 -11.46 5.33
C GLU A 332 3.60 -12.23 5.29
N ASN A 333 3.87 -12.90 4.16
CA ASN A 333 5.21 -13.38 3.88
C ASN A 333 6.15 -12.18 3.72
N VAL A 334 7.31 -12.21 4.38
CA VAL A 334 8.24 -11.07 4.33
C VAL A 334 8.70 -10.73 2.89
N GLN A 335 8.82 -11.71 2.01
CA GLN A 335 9.21 -11.51 0.60
C GLN A 335 8.17 -10.74 -0.19
N ASP A 336 6.90 -10.82 0.19
CA ASP A 336 5.82 -10.12 -0.48
C ASP A 336 5.78 -8.64 -0.08
N VAL A 337 6.34 -8.30 1.08
CA VAL A 337 6.36 -6.93 1.65
C VAL A 337 7.71 -6.24 1.40
N TRP A 338 8.83 -6.93 1.64
CA TRP A 338 10.20 -6.39 1.60
C TRP A 338 11.15 -7.13 0.64
N GLY A 339 10.67 -8.14 -0.09
CA GLY A 339 11.37 -8.73 -1.23
C GLY A 339 12.21 -9.99 -0.94
N THR A 340 12.98 -10.02 0.15
CA THR A 340 13.85 -11.17 0.44
C THR A 340 13.12 -12.21 1.30
N PRO A 341 13.05 -13.49 0.86
CA PRO A 341 12.51 -14.58 1.67
C PRO A 341 13.25 -14.76 2.99
N VAL A 342 12.51 -14.97 4.07
CA VAL A 342 13.06 -15.33 5.39
C VAL A 342 12.28 -16.55 5.91
N PRO A 343 12.93 -17.70 6.17
CA PRO A 343 12.23 -18.96 6.44
C PRO A 343 11.27 -18.98 7.62
N TYR A 344 11.48 -18.09 8.60
CA TYR A 344 10.68 -18.00 9.82
C TYR A 344 9.63 -16.88 9.79
N LEU A 345 9.53 -16.11 8.70
CA LEU A 345 8.53 -15.03 8.52
C LEU A 345 7.58 -15.38 7.38
N LEU A 346 6.78 -16.41 7.62
CA LEU A 346 5.78 -16.92 6.69
C LEU A 346 4.38 -16.41 7.08
N SER A 347 3.48 -16.45 6.10
CA SER A 347 2.07 -16.19 6.31
C SER A 347 1.45 -17.28 7.19
N VAL A 348 0.78 -16.86 8.26
CA VAL A 348 0.03 -17.72 9.18
C VAL A 348 -1.33 -17.09 9.52
N PRO A 349 -2.35 -17.89 9.89
CA PRO A 349 -3.64 -17.36 10.31
C PRO A 349 -3.56 -16.42 11.52
N ASP A 350 -4.34 -15.35 11.50
CA ASP A 350 -4.53 -14.41 12.61
C ASP A 350 -6.00 -13.92 12.66
N PRO A 351 -6.96 -14.83 12.90
CA PRO A 351 -8.39 -14.49 12.91
C PRO A 351 -8.75 -13.45 13.99
N TRP A 352 -7.97 -13.38 15.07
CA TRP A 352 -8.19 -12.43 16.17
C TRP A 352 -8.07 -10.97 15.76
N SER A 353 -7.28 -10.66 14.72
CA SER A 353 -7.22 -9.30 14.18
C SER A 353 -8.51 -8.82 13.54
N LEU A 354 -9.40 -9.74 13.13
CA LEU A 354 -10.70 -9.43 12.54
C LEU A 354 -11.83 -9.40 13.58
N ASP A 355 -11.58 -9.81 14.82
CA ASP A 355 -12.54 -9.72 15.91
C ASP A 355 -12.71 -8.25 16.35
N SER A 356 -13.90 -7.70 16.16
CA SER A 356 -14.23 -6.30 16.50
C SER A 356 -14.26 -6.02 18.01
N THR A 357 -14.36 -7.04 18.85
CA THR A 357 -14.27 -6.89 20.31
C THR A 357 -12.84 -6.78 20.79
N ILE A 358 -11.91 -7.42 20.07
CA ILE A 358 -10.47 -7.43 20.37
C ILE A 358 -9.76 -6.27 19.64
N ASN A 359 -10.15 -5.97 18.40
CA ASN A 359 -9.55 -4.97 17.53
C ASN A 359 -10.56 -3.93 17.02
N PRO A 360 -11.29 -3.22 17.88
CA PRO A 360 -12.43 -2.38 17.47
C PRO A 360 -12.07 -1.28 16.47
N SER A 361 -10.82 -0.82 16.45
CA SER A 361 -10.37 0.26 15.57
C SER A 361 -9.90 -0.19 14.19
N TYR A 362 -9.50 -1.46 14.05
CA TYR A 362 -8.82 -1.94 12.85
C TYR A 362 -9.24 -3.35 12.41
N SER A 363 -10.22 -3.99 13.05
CA SER A 363 -10.88 -5.18 12.48
C SER A 363 -11.54 -4.83 11.15
N SER A 364 -12.01 -3.60 11.01
CA SER A 364 -12.33 -2.93 9.76
C SER A 364 -12.09 -1.42 9.89
N TRP A 365 -11.69 -0.76 8.81
CA TRP A 365 -11.52 0.68 8.74
C TRP A 365 -11.95 1.23 7.38
N VAL A 366 -12.35 2.51 7.37
CA VAL A 366 -12.64 3.28 6.15
C VAL A 366 -11.77 4.53 6.12
N ARG A 367 -11.16 4.85 4.98
CA ARG A 367 -10.36 6.06 4.76
C ARG A 367 -10.69 6.70 3.43
N SER A 368 -10.97 8.00 3.46
CA SER A 368 -11.17 8.80 2.25
C SER A 368 -9.92 9.58 1.94
N ILE A 369 -9.42 9.46 0.70
CA ILE A 369 -8.20 10.12 0.23
C ILE A 369 -8.57 11.10 -0.88
N SER A 370 -8.13 12.35 -0.76
CA SER A 370 -8.38 13.37 -1.79
C SER A 370 -7.67 13.06 -3.11
N GLN A 371 -8.24 13.55 -4.21
CA GLN A 371 -7.62 13.55 -5.54
C GLN A 371 -6.16 14.01 -5.49
N ALA A 372 -5.90 15.12 -4.79
CA ALA A 372 -4.56 15.72 -4.70
C ALA A 372 -3.55 14.78 -4.03
N ASN A 373 -3.95 14.07 -2.97
CA ASN A 373 -3.08 13.11 -2.29
C ASN A 373 -2.84 11.86 -3.14
N MET A 374 -3.86 11.36 -3.85
CA MET A 374 -3.72 10.26 -4.80
C MET A 374 -2.78 10.62 -5.95
N ALA A 375 -3.01 11.76 -6.60
CA ALA A 375 -2.16 12.28 -7.68
C ALA A 375 -0.70 12.45 -7.23
N LYS A 376 -0.49 13.03 -6.03
CA LYS A 376 0.84 13.17 -5.44
C LYS A 376 1.51 11.82 -5.16
N ALA A 377 0.79 10.85 -4.61
CA ALA A 377 1.35 9.53 -4.30
C ALA A 377 1.85 8.81 -5.56
N PHE A 378 1.09 8.89 -6.66
CA PHE A 378 1.47 8.27 -7.93
C PHE A 378 2.36 9.14 -8.81
N ASN A 379 2.64 10.39 -8.41
CA ASN A 379 3.32 11.39 -9.23
C ASN A 379 2.63 11.60 -10.60
N LEU A 380 1.31 11.74 -10.58
CA LEU A 380 0.46 12.00 -11.73
C LEU A 380 -0.19 13.39 -11.62
N PRO A 381 -0.57 14.02 -12.75
CA PRO A 381 -1.27 15.31 -12.72
C PRO A 381 -2.69 15.19 -12.12
N ASP A 382 -3.33 14.06 -12.38
CA ASP A 382 -4.58 13.64 -11.77
C ASP A 382 -4.64 12.10 -11.70
N VAL A 383 -5.61 11.57 -10.96
CA VAL A 383 -5.96 10.15 -11.01
C VAL A 383 -7.40 10.04 -11.46
N ALA A 384 -7.61 9.55 -12.67
CA ALA A 384 -8.95 9.24 -13.19
C ALA A 384 -9.45 7.89 -12.67
N ARG A 385 -8.53 6.92 -12.54
CA ARG A 385 -8.82 5.57 -12.04
C ARG A 385 -7.58 4.92 -11.44
N TYR A 386 -7.79 3.92 -10.59
CA TYR A 386 -6.74 3.07 -10.07
C TYR A 386 -7.19 1.60 -10.06
N GLU A 387 -6.21 0.69 -10.07
CA GLU A 387 -6.42 -0.75 -10.11
C GLU A 387 -5.42 -1.42 -9.19
N VAL A 388 -5.90 -2.19 -8.22
CA VAL A 388 -5.04 -3.17 -7.56
C VAL A 388 -4.71 -4.22 -8.61
N THR A 389 -3.43 -4.53 -8.81
CA THR A 389 -2.93 -5.38 -9.91
C THR A 389 -2.34 -6.70 -9.42
N ALA A 390 -2.03 -6.80 -8.13
CA ALA A 390 -1.62 -8.05 -7.49
C ALA A 390 -1.88 -7.97 -5.98
N ARG A 391 -2.16 -9.12 -5.37
CA ARG A 391 -2.16 -9.31 -3.91
C ARG A 391 -1.03 -10.24 -3.46
N THR A 392 -0.69 -10.13 -2.19
CA THR A 392 0.28 -11.00 -1.51
C THR A 392 -0.37 -12.34 -1.16
N GLY A 393 0.41 -13.31 -0.65
CA GLY A 393 -0.18 -14.53 -0.10
C GLY A 393 -1.12 -14.29 1.09
N GLY A 394 -0.89 -13.22 1.86
CA GLY A 394 -1.76 -12.78 2.96
C GLY A 394 -2.96 -11.92 2.53
N GLY A 395 -3.15 -11.71 1.22
CA GLY A 395 -4.28 -10.95 0.69
C GLY A 395 -4.11 -9.43 0.75
N ALA A 396 -3.04 -8.86 1.29
CA ALA A 396 -2.76 -7.44 1.17
C ALA A 396 -2.47 -7.03 -0.29
N VAL A 397 -2.62 -5.74 -0.59
CA VAL A 397 -2.21 -5.19 -1.88
C VAL A 397 -0.70 -5.39 -2.04
N LYS A 398 -0.29 -6.09 -3.10
CA LYS A 398 1.12 -6.24 -3.48
C LYS A 398 1.53 -5.15 -4.48
N ARG A 399 0.66 -4.87 -5.46
CA ARG A 399 0.86 -3.82 -6.47
C ARG A 399 -0.45 -3.11 -6.81
N VAL A 400 -0.35 -1.81 -7.06
CA VAL A 400 -1.47 -0.95 -7.50
C VAL A 400 -1.00 0.00 -8.59
N SER A 401 -1.81 0.17 -9.62
CA SER A 401 -1.54 1.08 -10.74
C SER A 401 -2.61 2.18 -10.79
N ALA A 402 -2.22 3.41 -11.10
CA ALA A 402 -3.13 4.54 -11.30
C ALA A 402 -2.95 5.13 -12.69
N PHE A 403 -4.02 5.74 -13.22
CA PHE A 403 -4.10 6.24 -14.58
C PHE A 403 -4.71 7.65 -14.57
N SER A 404 -4.07 8.58 -15.27
CA SER A 404 -4.52 9.98 -15.40
C SER A 404 -5.42 10.18 -16.62
N THR A 405 -6.16 11.29 -16.65
CA THR A 405 -7.05 11.66 -17.77
C THR A 405 -6.30 11.86 -19.09
N ASN A 406 -5.03 12.26 -19.02
CA ASN A 406 -4.16 12.42 -20.18
C ASN A 406 -3.47 11.12 -20.65
N GLY A 407 -3.79 9.98 -20.04
CA GLY A 407 -3.30 8.65 -20.44
C GLY A 407 -1.94 8.25 -19.87
N LYS A 408 -1.35 9.01 -18.94
CA LYS A 408 -0.18 8.55 -18.17
C LYS A 408 -0.62 7.53 -17.12
N SER A 409 0.31 6.66 -16.72
CA SER A 409 0.10 5.71 -15.63
C SER A 409 1.34 5.60 -14.75
N SER A 410 1.12 5.14 -13.52
CA SER A 410 2.16 4.93 -12.52
C SER A 410 1.79 3.74 -11.64
N GLN A 411 2.78 3.00 -11.15
CA GLN A 411 2.59 1.81 -10.32
C GLN A 411 3.35 1.94 -9.00
N LEU A 412 2.73 1.50 -7.92
CA LEU A 412 3.32 1.41 -6.59
C LEU A 412 3.21 -0.02 -6.05
N THR A 413 4.18 -0.40 -5.23
CA THR A 413 4.03 -1.53 -4.29
C THR A 413 2.99 -1.17 -3.23
N GLY A 414 2.29 -2.15 -2.65
CA GLY A 414 1.30 -1.90 -1.60
C GLY A 414 1.84 -1.13 -0.40
N GLU A 415 3.05 -1.42 0.06
CA GLU A 415 3.65 -0.69 1.19
C GLU A 415 3.93 0.78 0.87
N LYS A 416 4.45 1.09 -0.32
CA LYS A 416 4.58 2.49 -0.77
C LYS A 416 3.22 3.17 -0.87
N PHE A 417 2.22 2.48 -1.39
CA PHE A 417 0.85 3.01 -1.50
C PHE A 417 0.27 3.33 -0.11
N ARG A 418 0.34 2.37 0.82
CA ARG A 418 -0.04 2.53 2.23
C ARG A 418 0.66 3.72 2.86
N SER A 419 1.99 3.78 2.75
CA SER A 419 2.82 4.81 3.38
C SER A 419 2.54 6.22 2.83
N LEU A 420 2.53 6.38 1.51
CA LEU A 420 2.31 7.68 0.87
C LEU A 420 0.91 8.24 1.13
N LEU A 421 -0.09 7.36 1.25
CA LEU A 421 -1.47 7.75 1.53
C LEU A 421 -1.86 7.69 3.01
N LYS A 422 -0.94 7.25 3.87
CA LYS A 422 -1.16 7.07 5.32
C LYS A 422 -2.36 6.15 5.62
N LEU A 423 -2.52 5.10 4.83
CA LEU A 423 -3.52 4.06 5.11
C LEU A 423 -3.06 3.22 6.32
N PRO A 424 -3.98 2.68 7.15
CA PRO A 424 -3.62 1.86 8.30
C PRO A 424 -2.78 0.62 7.91
N SER A 425 -3.20 -0.10 6.88
CA SER A 425 -2.53 -1.29 6.36
C SER A 425 -2.53 -1.29 4.83
N ALA A 426 -1.78 -2.22 4.23
CA ALA A 426 -1.88 -2.52 2.81
C ALA A 426 -3.01 -3.52 2.52
N TRP A 427 -3.64 -4.07 3.56
CA TRP A 427 -4.80 -4.94 3.44
C TRP A 427 -6.05 -4.09 3.22
N ILE A 428 -6.37 -3.90 1.95
CA ILE A 428 -7.53 -3.17 1.47
C ILE A 428 -8.50 -4.22 0.94
N GLN A 429 -9.78 -4.11 1.28
CA GLN A 429 -10.84 -4.96 0.77
C GLN A 429 -10.82 -5.00 -0.77
N LEU A 430 -11.41 -6.04 -1.37
CA LEU A 430 -11.50 -6.11 -2.82
C LEU A 430 -12.32 -4.94 -3.33
N ASN A 431 -11.74 -4.17 -4.25
CA ASN A 431 -12.53 -3.18 -4.96
C ASN A 431 -13.52 -3.92 -5.86
N ALA A 432 -14.77 -3.99 -5.43
CA ALA A 432 -15.88 -4.27 -6.32
C ALA A 432 -16.17 -2.98 -7.11
N LYS A 433 -16.34 -3.08 -8.43
CA LYS A 433 -16.85 -2.00 -9.28
C LYS A 433 -18.18 -2.47 -9.86
N VAL A 434 -19.27 -1.74 -9.63
CA VAL A 434 -20.54 -2.00 -10.33
C VAL A 434 -20.61 -1.18 -11.60
N ILE A 435 -20.98 -1.82 -12.70
CA ILE A 435 -21.52 -1.19 -13.89
C ILE A 435 -23.01 -1.56 -13.91
N SER A 436 -23.83 -0.71 -13.30
CA SER A 436 -25.26 -0.96 -13.02
C SER A 436 -26.14 -0.65 -14.22
N THR A 437 -25.94 -1.38 -15.32
CA THR A 437 -26.72 -1.21 -16.55
C THR A 437 -26.75 -2.52 -17.32
N ASP A 438 -27.85 -2.75 -18.03
CA ASP A 438 -28.02 -3.87 -18.95
C ASP A 438 -27.89 -3.43 -20.41
N PHE A 439 -27.74 -2.12 -20.65
CA PHE A 439 -27.59 -1.58 -22.00
C PHE A 439 -26.18 -1.84 -22.54
N THR A 440 -26.09 -2.56 -23.65
CA THR A 440 -24.83 -3.04 -24.22
C THR A 440 -23.90 -1.91 -24.66
N ASP A 441 -24.44 -0.77 -25.07
CA ASP A 441 -23.68 0.43 -25.44
C ASP A 441 -23.06 1.12 -24.22
N GLU A 442 -23.78 1.24 -23.12
CA GLU A 442 -23.23 1.74 -21.85
C GLU A 442 -22.13 0.84 -21.31
N ILE A 443 -22.31 -0.49 -21.40
CA ILE A 443 -21.28 -1.47 -21.03
C ILE A 443 -20.04 -1.30 -21.92
N ALA A 444 -20.21 -1.23 -23.24
CA ALA A 444 -19.10 -1.05 -24.18
C ALA A 444 -18.35 0.27 -23.93
N ILE A 445 -19.06 1.35 -23.59
CA ILE A 445 -18.46 2.63 -23.19
C ILE A 445 -17.65 2.46 -21.91
N ALA A 446 -18.20 1.80 -20.88
CA ALA A 446 -17.52 1.57 -19.61
C ALA A 446 -16.25 0.72 -19.79
N VAL A 447 -16.28 -0.29 -20.66
CA VAL A 447 -15.09 -1.05 -21.08
C VAL A 447 -14.09 -0.12 -21.79
N ALA A 448 -14.53 0.59 -22.83
CA ALA A 448 -13.67 1.47 -23.63
C ALA A 448 -13.02 2.59 -22.81
N GLN A 449 -13.66 3.10 -21.75
CA GLN A 449 -13.10 4.11 -20.82
C GLN A 449 -11.79 3.65 -20.16
N ASN A 450 -11.56 2.35 -20.05
CA ASN A 450 -10.35 1.81 -19.45
C ASN A 450 -9.23 1.51 -20.46
N PHE A 451 -9.54 1.43 -21.76
CA PHE A 451 -8.62 0.95 -22.79
C PHE A 451 -8.45 1.93 -23.95
N TRP A 452 -7.21 1.99 -24.47
CA TRP A 452 -6.83 2.73 -25.69
C TRP A 452 -7.38 4.17 -25.75
N THR A 453 -7.28 4.88 -24.63
CA THR A 453 -7.85 6.23 -24.43
C THR A 453 -7.26 7.29 -25.37
N THR A 454 -6.09 7.02 -25.95
CA THR A 454 -5.42 7.92 -26.91
C THR A 454 -5.73 7.61 -28.38
N SER A 455 -6.43 6.50 -28.67
CA SER A 455 -6.74 6.12 -30.05
C SER A 455 -7.59 7.18 -30.76
N LYS A 456 -7.32 7.37 -32.05
CA LYS A 456 -8.08 8.25 -32.95
C LYS A 456 -9.03 7.51 -33.88
N ASN A 457 -9.09 6.19 -33.72
CA ASN A 457 -10.00 5.30 -34.43
C ASN A 457 -10.86 4.55 -33.41
N ALA A 458 -12.01 4.06 -33.85
CA ALA A 458 -12.84 3.13 -33.08
C ALA A 458 -13.40 2.04 -34.00
N ILE A 459 -13.75 0.90 -33.40
CA ILE A 459 -14.47 -0.20 -34.05
C ILE A 459 -15.90 -0.19 -33.53
N LEU A 460 -16.88 -0.39 -34.41
CA LEU A 460 -18.29 -0.56 -34.06
C LEU A 460 -18.78 -1.92 -34.57
N VAL A 461 -19.49 -2.64 -33.72
CA VAL A 461 -20.08 -3.97 -34.00
C VAL A 461 -21.50 -4.06 -33.49
N ASN A 462 -22.32 -4.94 -34.06
CA ASN A 462 -23.65 -5.23 -33.55
C ASN A 462 -23.60 -6.52 -32.72
N ILE A 463 -23.43 -6.41 -31.40
CA ILE A 463 -23.27 -7.57 -30.53
C ILE A 463 -24.55 -8.37 -30.34
N ASP A 464 -25.70 -7.69 -30.36
CA ASP A 464 -27.01 -8.31 -30.10
C ASP A 464 -27.43 -9.24 -31.25
N GLU A 465 -27.04 -8.89 -32.49
CA GLU A 465 -27.28 -9.72 -33.68
C GLU A 465 -26.11 -10.66 -34.02
N GLU A 466 -24.87 -10.32 -33.62
CA GLU A 466 -23.64 -11.00 -34.10
C GLU A 466 -22.57 -11.18 -33.00
N PRO A 467 -22.81 -12.03 -31.99
CA PRO A 467 -21.86 -12.26 -30.89
C PRO A 467 -20.52 -12.88 -31.35
N GLU A 468 -20.52 -13.79 -32.33
CA GLU A 468 -19.31 -14.44 -32.87
C GLU A 468 -18.43 -13.46 -33.65
N VAL A 469 -19.07 -12.54 -34.39
CA VAL A 469 -18.38 -11.44 -35.07
C VAL A 469 -17.74 -10.53 -34.02
N THR A 470 -18.43 -10.26 -32.92
CA THR A 470 -17.93 -9.39 -31.86
C THR A 470 -16.67 -9.95 -31.21
N ILE A 471 -16.60 -11.26 -30.95
CA ILE A 471 -15.37 -11.91 -30.43
C ILE A 471 -14.19 -11.70 -31.39
N SER A 472 -14.43 -11.93 -32.69
CA SER A 472 -13.41 -11.79 -33.74
C SER A 472 -12.97 -10.32 -33.90
N ALA A 473 -13.93 -9.40 -33.84
CA ALA A 473 -13.69 -7.96 -33.90
C ALA A 473 -12.96 -7.44 -32.67
N MET A 474 -13.20 -8.01 -31.49
CA MET A 474 -12.49 -7.67 -30.25
C MET A 474 -11.02 -8.09 -30.32
N ALA A 475 -10.73 -9.30 -30.81
CA ALA A 475 -9.36 -9.74 -31.07
C ALA A 475 -8.66 -8.82 -32.08
N PHE A 476 -9.36 -8.41 -33.13
CA PHE A 476 -8.86 -7.43 -34.08
C PHE A 476 -8.61 -6.06 -33.42
N ALA A 477 -9.57 -5.54 -32.64
CA ALA A 477 -9.48 -4.27 -31.92
C ALA A 477 -8.27 -4.23 -30.97
N ASN A 478 -8.04 -5.32 -30.23
CA ASN A 478 -6.86 -5.53 -29.39
C ASN A 478 -5.56 -5.42 -30.21
N SER A 479 -5.48 -6.10 -31.35
CA SER A 479 -4.30 -6.05 -32.23
C SER A 479 -4.02 -4.65 -32.78
N GLN A 480 -5.08 -3.87 -33.01
CA GLN A 480 -5.01 -2.49 -33.51
C GLN A 480 -4.89 -1.44 -32.39
N LYS A 481 -4.87 -1.87 -31.12
CA LYS A 481 -4.90 -0.99 -29.94
C LYS A 481 -5.99 0.09 -30.04
N THR A 482 -7.21 -0.33 -30.39
CA THR A 482 -8.33 0.55 -30.73
C THR A 482 -9.58 0.17 -29.93
N PRO A 483 -10.34 1.13 -29.37
CA PRO A 483 -11.57 0.84 -28.64
C PRO A 483 -12.66 0.26 -29.53
N LEU A 484 -13.39 -0.70 -28.97
CA LEU A 484 -14.60 -1.28 -29.55
C LEU A 484 -15.82 -0.71 -28.84
N PHE A 485 -16.79 -0.27 -29.64
CA PHE A 485 -18.13 0.16 -29.23
C PHE A 485 -19.16 -0.72 -29.93
N VAL A 486 -20.42 -0.61 -29.52
CA VAL A 486 -21.51 -1.37 -30.13
C VAL A 486 -22.53 -0.48 -30.81
N THR A 487 -23.32 -1.07 -31.71
CA THR A 487 -24.49 -0.49 -32.34
C THR A 487 -25.74 -1.21 -31.87
N SER A 488 -26.84 -0.48 -31.67
CA SER A 488 -28.15 -1.08 -31.37
C SER A 488 -28.92 -1.24 -32.69
N GLY A 489 -28.87 -2.44 -33.26
CA GLY A 489 -29.30 -2.66 -34.64
C GLY A 489 -28.51 -1.77 -35.61
N ARG A 490 -29.22 -1.14 -36.55
CA ARG A 490 -28.62 -0.24 -37.57
C ARG A 490 -28.39 1.21 -37.09
N LYS A 491 -28.38 1.46 -35.78
CA LYS A 491 -28.19 2.80 -35.20
C LYS A 491 -26.95 2.85 -34.30
N ILE A 492 -26.35 4.03 -34.21
CA ILE A 492 -25.32 4.36 -33.22
C ILE A 492 -26.04 5.14 -32.12
N SER A 493 -25.91 4.72 -30.87
CA SER A 493 -26.57 5.40 -29.76
C SER A 493 -25.96 6.79 -29.50
N ASP A 494 -26.76 7.68 -28.93
CA ASP A 494 -26.30 9.03 -28.57
C ASP A 494 -25.18 8.97 -27.50
N ALA A 495 -25.23 7.98 -26.60
CA ALA A 495 -24.18 7.72 -25.63
C ALA A 495 -22.84 7.38 -26.33
N THR A 496 -22.88 6.50 -27.33
CA THR A 496 -21.68 6.14 -28.12
C THR A 496 -21.15 7.35 -28.89
N ILE A 497 -22.02 8.15 -29.52
CA ILE A 497 -21.62 9.37 -30.23
C ILE A 497 -20.97 10.37 -29.28
N THR A 498 -21.54 10.54 -28.09
CA THR A 498 -21.02 11.43 -27.04
C THR A 498 -19.61 11.00 -26.62
N GLU A 499 -19.40 9.72 -26.34
CA GLU A 499 -18.10 9.19 -25.94
C GLU A 499 -17.05 9.29 -27.07
N LEU A 500 -17.43 9.02 -28.32
CA LEU A 500 -16.56 9.20 -29.49
C LEU A 500 -16.14 10.68 -29.65
N ASN A 501 -17.08 11.61 -29.47
CA ASN A 501 -16.80 13.04 -29.50
C ASN A 501 -15.88 13.47 -28.35
N ARG A 502 -16.11 12.97 -27.13
CA ARG A 502 -15.25 13.21 -25.95
C ARG A 502 -13.80 12.79 -26.22
N ARG A 503 -13.60 11.66 -26.92
CA ARG A 503 -12.28 11.16 -27.33
C ARG A 503 -11.68 11.84 -28.56
N LYS A 504 -12.46 12.69 -29.25
CA LYS A 504 -12.12 13.29 -30.54
C LYS A 504 -11.87 12.23 -31.62
N ILE A 505 -12.65 11.15 -31.61
CA ILE A 505 -12.60 10.10 -32.63
C ILE A 505 -13.59 10.45 -33.74
N LYS A 506 -13.10 10.47 -34.99
CA LYS A 506 -13.91 10.71 -36.18
C LYS A 506 -13.87 9.57 -37.18
N LYS A 507 -12.87 8.68 -37.09
CA LYS A 507 -12.73 7.52 -37.98
C LYS A 507 -13.26 6.28 -37.28
N VAL A 508 -14.21 5.60 -37.91
CA VAL A 508 -14.80 4.39 -37.35
C VAL A 508 -14.77 3.24 -38.35
N THR A 509 -14.46 2.05 -37.89
CA THR A 509 -14.54 0.82 -38.67
C THR A 509 -15.74 0.02 -38.21
N LEU A 510 -16.73 -0.15 -39.07
CA LEU A 510 -17.91 -0.97 -38.80
C LEU A 510 -17.64 -2.40 -39.24
N ILE A 511 -17.85 -3.36 -38.35
CA ILE A 511 -17.53 -4.78 -38.56
C ILE A 511 -18.78 -5.61 -38.27
N GLY A 512 -19.24 -6.40 -39.23
CA GLY A 512 -20.53 -7.10 -39.15
C GLY A 512 -21.11 -7.47 -40.51
N ASN A 513 -22.23 -8.16 -40.51
CA ASN A 513 -23.02 -8.40 -41.71
C ASN A 513 -23.53 -7.06 -42.28
N LEU A 514 -23.57 -6.95 -43.61
CA LEU A 514 -24.10 -5.74 -44.27
C LEU A 514 -25.53 -5.38 -43.81
N ASN A 515 -26.31 -6.39 -43.42
CA ASN A 515 -27.69 -6.20 -42.99
C ASN A 515 -27.86 -5.84 -41.51
N SER A 516 -26.82 -5.96 -40.68
CA SER A 516 -26.87 -5.64 -39.24
C SER A 516 -26.28 -4.26 -38.93
N LEU A 517 -25.53 -3.66 -39.88
CA LEU A 517 -24.77 -2.43 -39.66
C LEU A 517 -25.50 -1.13 -40.05
N PRO A 518 -25.21 -0.01 -39.38
CA PRO A 518 -25.63 1.32 -39.82
C PRO A 518 -25.17 1.68 -41.23
N SER A 519 -26.05 2.32 -42.00
CA SER A 519 -25.71 2.78 -43.37
C SER A 519 -24.61 3.85 -43.36
N LYS A 520 -23.83 3.94 -44.45
CA LYS A 520 -22.84 5.02 -44.64
C LYS A 520 -23.43 6.41 -44.42
N THR A 521 -24.68 6.63 -44.82
CA THR A 521 -25.40 7.90 -44.63
C THR A 521 -25.68 8.15 -43.15
N THR A 522 -26.13 7.15 -42.41
CA THR A 522 -26.38 7.22 -40.96
C THR A 522 -25.10 7.61 -40.21
N VAL A 523 -23.98 6.93 -40.51
CA VAL A 523 -22.70 7.19 -39.82
C VAL A 523 -22.17 8.60 -40.15
N LYS A 524 -22.29 9.05 -41.40
CA LYS A 524 -21.90 10.41 -41.79
C LYS A 524 -22.74 11.49 -41.13
N LYS A 525 -24.06 11.26 -40.95
CA LYS A 525 -24.95 12.19 -40.23
C LYS A 525 -24.56 12.34 -38.76
N ALA A 526 -24.02 11.28 -38.14
CA ALA A 526 -23.43 11.33 -36.80
C ALA A 526 -22.06 12.05 -36.75
N GLY A 527 -21.58 12.60 -37.87
CA GLY A 527 -20.30 13.32 -37.94
C GLY A 527 -19.08 12.40 -37.92
N LEU A 528 -19.23 11.13 -38.32
CA LEU A 528 -18.19 10.11 -38.35
C LEU A 528 -17.83 9.70 -39.78
N THR A 529 -16.62 9.19 -39.97
CA THR A 529 -16.08 8.70 -41.25
C THR A 529 -16.01 7.18 -41.21
N PRO A 530 -16.94 6.47 -41.88
CA PRO A 530 -17.01 5.01 -41.84
C PRO A 530 -16.05 4.33 -42.81
N THR A 531 -15.41 3.26 -42.33
CA THR A 531 -14.84 2.17 -43.12
C THR A 531 -15.60 0.90 -42.77
N PHE A 532 -15.86 0.01 -43.73
CA PHE A 532 -16.61 -1.23 -43.49
C PHE A 532 -15.72 -2.45 -43.67
N ILE A 533 -15.82 -3.41 -42.75
CA ILE A 533 -15.34 -4.78 -42.91
C ILE A 533 -16.55 -5.68 -42.75
N SER A 534 -17.16 -6.06 -43.86
CA SER A 534 -18.42 -6.80 -43.84
C SER A 534 -18.37 -8.05 -44.69
N GLY A 535 -19.27 -8.99 -44.37
CA GLY A 535 -19.40 -10.29 -45.02
C GLY A 535 -20.87 -10.73 -45.07
N THR A 536 -21.11 -11.89 -45.66
CA THR A 536 -22.45 -12.47 -45.78
C THR A 536 -22.87 -13.26 -44.54
N ASP A 537 -21.87 -13.69 -43.74
CA ASP A 537 -22.01 -14.49 -42.53
C ASP A 537 -20.83 -14.21 -41.58
N PHE A 538 -20.92 -14.68 -40.34
CA PHE A 538 -19.88 -14.45 -39.33
C PHE A 538 -18.52 -15.09 -39.71
N GLN A 539 -18.53 -16.22 -40.42
CA GLN A 539 -17.31 -16.93 -40.84
C GLN A 539 -16.49 -16.11 -41.84
N SER A 540 -17.15 -15.52 -42.83
CA SER A 540 -16.53 -14.66 -43.85
C SER A 540 -16.01 -13.35 -43.26
N VAL A 541 -16.73 -12.76 -42.29
CA VAL A 541 -16.25 -11.58 -41.55
C VAL A 541 -15.00 -11.94 -40.74
N ALA A 542 -15.05 -12.98 -39.93
CA ALA A 542 -13.92 -13.43 -39.11
C ALA A 542 -12.69 -13.79 -39.96
N LEU A 543 -12.89 -14.45 -41.11
CA LEU A 543 -11.83 -14.72 -42.07
C LEU A 543 -11.17 -13.43 -42.59
N THR A 544 -11.99 -12.42 -42.94
CA THR A 544 -11.50 -11.13 -43.42
C THR A 544 -10.71 -10.39 -42.34
N LEU A 545 -11.14 -10.45 -41.08
CA LEU A 545 -10.40 -9.91 -39.95
C LEU A 545 -9.08 -10.66 -39.74
N GLY A 546 -9.11 -12.00 -39.75
CA GLY A 546 -7.93 -12.81 -39.55
C GLY A 546 -6.88 -12.65 -40.65
N GLN A 547 -7.29 -12.33 -41.88
CA GLN A 547 -6.38 -11.95 -42.97
C GLN A 547 -5.65 -10.62 -42.71
N LYS A 548 -6.24 -9.72 -41.92
CA LYS A 548 -5.65 -8.43 -41.53
C LYS A 548 -4.80 -8.51 -40.25
N MET A 549 -4.75 -9.69 -39.62
CA MET A 549 -4.00 -9.94 -38.38
C MET A 549 -2.74 -10.78 -38.63
N THR A 550 -1.72 -10.54 -37.83
CA THR A 550 -0.49 -11.36 -37.76
C THR A 550 -0.64 -12.43 -36.67
N GLY A 551 0.18 -13.48 -36.73
CA GLY A 551 0.15 -14.59 -35.76
C GLY A 551 -0.59 -15.85 -36.24
N ASN A 552 -0.49 -16.89 -35.41
CA ASN A 552 -1.09 -18.21 -35.63
C ASN A 552 -2.61 -18.14 -35.40
N PRO A 553 -3.46 -18.53 -36.38
CA PRO A 553 -4.90 -18.47 -36.19
C PRO A 553 -5.39 -19.53 -35.20
N LEU A 554 -6.34 -19.16 -34.34
CA LEU A 554 -7.13 -20.08 -33.54
C LEU A 554 -8.33 -20.56 -34.38
N ILE A 555 -8.46 -21.87 -34.52
CA ILE A 555 -9.61 -22.49 -35.19
C ILE A 555 -10.62 -22.84 -34.11
N ILE A 556 -11.81 -22.25 -34.22
CA ILE A 556 -12.93 -22.52 -33.32
C ILE A 556 -13.98 -23.31 -34.07
N TYR A 557 -14.40 -24.41 -33.47
CA TYR A 557 -15.55 -25.18 -33.93
C TYR A 557 -16.79 -24.63 -33.24
N ASN A 558 -17.86 -24.40 -33.99
CA ASN A 558 -19.07 -23.78 -33.46
C ASN A 558 -19.65 -24.64 -32.32
N GLU A 559 -19.67 -24.10 -31.10
CA GLU A 559 -20.32 -24.65 -29.91
C GLU A 559 -21.27 -23.60 -29.32
N GLU A 560 -22.21 -24.03 -28.48
CA GLU A 560 -23.35 -23.27 -27.96
C GLU A 560 -22.99 -21.90 -27.33
N SER A 561 -23.97 -20.98 -27.31
CA SER A 561 -23.79 -19.56 -26.93
C SER A 561 -23.18 -19.32 -25.54
N GLU A 562 -23.40 -20.21 -24.58
CA GLU A 562 -22.84 -20.12 -23.22
C GLU A 562 -21.34 -20.44 -23.16
N TRP A 563 -20.88 -21.35 -24.03
CA TRP A 563 -19.47 -21.68 -24.19
C TRP A 563 -18.66 -20.46 -24.69
N LEU A 564 -19.25 -19.66 -25.58
CA LEU A 564 -18.63 -18.44 -26.11
C LEU A 564 -18.28 -17.44 -25.00
N ALA A 565 -19.15 -17.32 -24.00
CA ALA A 565 -18.97 -16.38 -22.90
C ALA A 565 -17.74 -16.74 -22.05
N THR A 566 -17.62 -18.01 -21.68
CA THR A 566 -16.57 -18.53 -20.79
C THR A 566 -15.22 -18.64 -21.50
N GLN A 567 -15.20 -18.93 -22.81
CA GLN A 567 -13.97 -19.04 -23.59
C GLN A 567 -13.48 -17.71 -24.18
N SER A 568 -14.31 -16.66 -24.20
CA SER A 568 -13.96 -15.35 -24.77
C SER A 568 -12.62 -14.81 -24.23
N ASN A 569 -12.36 -14.95 -22.93
CA ASN A 569 -11.09 -14.58 -22.29
C ASN A 569 -9.89 -15.34 -22.82
N THR A 570 -10.00 -16.66 -22.89
CA THR A 570 -8.94 -17.56 -23.35
C THR A 570 -8.58 -17.22 -24.80
N LEU A 571 -9.60 -17.03 -25.62
CA LEU A 571 -9.46 -16.67 -27.03
C LEU A 571 -8.82 -15.29 -27.23
N MET A 572 -9.16 -14.31 -26.39
CA MET A 572 -8.58 -12.97 -26.47
C MET A 572 -7.16 -12.87 -25.91
N SER A 573 -6.82 -13.68 -24.90
CA SER A 573 -5.49 -13.70 -24.29
C SER A 573 -4.43 -14.21 -25.26
N ALA A 574 -4.80 -15.09 -26.19
CA ALA A 574 -3.94 -15.56 -27.26
C ALA A 574 -3.49 -14.48 -28.25
N ASN A 575 -4.20 -13.34 -28.31
CA ASN A 575 -3.92 -12.24 -29.24
C ASN A 575 -3.73 -12.71 -30.70
N ALA A 576 -4.56 -13.65 -31.13
CA ALA A 576 -4.43 -14.38 -32.38
C ALA A 576 -5.64 -14.14 -33.30
N PRO A 577 -5.47 -14.32 -34.62
CA PRO A 577 -6.60 -14.36 -35.56
C PRO A 577 -7.61 -15.45 -35.16
N ILE A 578 -8.90 -15.13 -35.07
CA ILE A 578 -9.95 -16.11 -34.77
C ILE A 578 -10.65 -16.52 -36.06
N ILE A 579 -10.69 -17.82 -36.34
CA ILE A 579 -11.31 -18.40 -37.54
C ILE A 579 -12.36 -19.42 -37.13
N TRP A 580 -13.59 -19.22 -37.55
CA TRP A 580 -14.72 -20.10 -37.23
C TRP A 580 -14.89 -21.20 -38.27
N LYS A 581 -15.20 -22.42 -37.80
CA LYS A 581 -15.51 -23.58 -38.62
C LYS A 581 -16.85 -24.19 -38.20
N SER A 582 -17.77 -24.35 -39.16
CA SER A 582 -19.03 -25.08 -38.97
C SER A 582 -18.80 -26.59 -39.06
N PHE A 583 -19.52 -27.36 -38.23
CA PHE A 583 -19.59 -28.83 -38.32
C PHE A 583 -20.42 -29.33 -39.51
N GLU A 584 -21.41 -28.55 -39.96
CA GLU A 584 -22.41 -29.00 -40.93
C GLU A 584 -22.01 -28.73 -42.38
N LYS A 585 -21.22 -27.67 -42.64
CA LYS A 585 -20.81 -27.29 -43.99
C LYS A 585 -19.47 -26.55 -44.01
N GLU A 586 -18.44 -27.18 -44.56
CA GLU A 586 -17.10 -26.57 -44.66
C GLU A 586 -17.06 -25.46 -45.73
N SER A 587 -16.58 -24.28 -45.32
CA SER A 587 -16.35 -23.15 -46.23
C SER A 587 -15.04 -23.30 -47.00
N LYS A 588 -15.11 -23.35 -48.35
CA LYS A 588 -13.93 -23.45 -49.23
C LYS A 588 -12.91 -22.33 -49.00
N SER A 589 -13.36 -21.12 -48.69
CA SER A 589 -12.49 -19.97 -48.44
C SER A 589 -11.71 -20.10 -47.12
N VAL A 590 -12.31 -20.71 -46.09
CA VAL A 590 -11.65 -21.03 -44.82
C VAL A 590 -10.56 -22.08 -45.04
N LEU A 591 -10.85 -23.15 -45.79
CA LEU A 591 -9.86 -24.19 -46.12
C LEU A 591 -8.67 -23.64 -46.91
N GLN A 592 -8.92 -22.77 -47.90
CA GLN A 592 -7.86 -22.13 -48.68
C GLN A 592 -6.97 -21.20 -47.84
N PHE A 593 -7.56 -20.44 -46.91
CA PHE A 593 -6.80 -19.59 -46.00
C PHE A 593 -5.89 -20.39 -45.06
N LEU A 594 -6.41 -21.48 -44.47
CA LEU A 594 -5.64 -22.36 -43.60
C LEU A 594 -4.51 -23.05 -44.37
N ALA A 595 -4.76 -23.50 -45.61
CA ALA A 595 -3.74 -24.08 -46.48
C ALA A 595 -2.62 -23.07 -46.81
N LYS A 596 -2.98 -21.81 -47.11
CA LYS A 596 -2.00 -20.75 -47.40
C LYS A 596 -1.13 -20.40 -46.19
N ARG A 597 -1.73 -20.34 -44.99
CA ARG A 597 -0.99 -20.09 -43.73
C ARG A 597 -0.09 -21.28 -43.35
N LYS A 598 -0.56 -22.53 -43.54
CA LYS A 598 0.26 -23.74 -43.35
C LYS A 598 1.49 -23.74 -44.27
N ASN A 599 1.32 -23.37 -45.54
CA ASN A 599 2.44 -23.23 -46.49
C ASN A 599 3.40 -22.08 -46.13
N SER A 600 3.00 -21.17 -45.23
CA SER A 600 3.81 -20.08 -44.70
C SER A 600 4.42 -20.39 -43.32
N GLY A 601 4.33 -21.65 -42.85
CA GLY A 601 4.89 -22.09 -41.56
C GLY A 601 4.08 -21.71 -40.32
N ILE A 602 2.82 -21.30 -40.49
CA ILE A 602 1.92 -20.83 -39.42
C ILE A 602 0.89 -21.93 -39.11
N TYR A 603 0.85 -22.42 -37.87
CA TYR A 603 0.01 -23.55 -37.42
C TYR A 603 -1.05 -23.13 -36.40
N PRO A 604 -2.20 -23.83 -36.30
CA PRO A 604 -3.19 -23.59 -35.24
C PRO A 604 -2.60 -23.95 -33.85
N TYR A 605 -2.81 -23.09 -32.85
CA TYR A 605 -2.28 -23.25 -31.49
C TYR A 605 -3.42 -23.47 -30.48
N GLN A 606 -3.19 -24.29 -29.45
CA GLN A 606 -4.07 -24.37 -28.26
C GLN A 606 -3.51 -23.47 -27.17
N VAL A 607 -4.34 -22.60 -26.58
CA VAL A 607 -3.91 -21.66 -25.54
C VAL A 607 -3.57 -22.42 -24.26
N THR A 608 -2.29 -22.45 -23.88
CA THR A 608 -1.81 -23.23 -22.72
C THR A 608 -1.52 -22.39 -21.48
N ASP A 609 -1.43 -21.06 -21.57
CA ASP A 609 -1.09 -20.23 -20.42
C ASP A 609 -1.94 -18.95 -20.38
N ASN A 610 -2.78 -18.84 -19.35
CA ASN A 610 -3.48 -17.60 -19.01
C ASN A 610 -2.62 -16.85 -17.96
N PRO A 611 -2.30 -15.56 -18.13
CA PRO A 611 -1.65 -14.79 -17.06
C PRO A 611 -2.47 -14.87 -15.77
N ALA A 612 -1.78 -14.91 -14.63
CA ALA A 612 -2.41 -14.88 -13.31
C ALA A 612 -3.42 -13.71 -13.24
N PRO A 613 -4.72 -13.98 -13.04
CA PRO A 613 -5.75 -12.97 -13.21
C PRO A 613 -5.73 -11.95 -12.07
N SER A 614 -5.70 -10.66 -12.41
CA SER A 614 -5.75 -9.57 -11.43
C SER A 614 -7.18 -9.09 -11.14
N ARG A 615 -8.19 -9.59 -11.84
CA ARG A 615 -9.60 -9.20 -11.70
C ARG A 615 -10.51 -10.36 -12.04
N VAL A 616 -11.68 -10.43 -11.40
CA VAL A 616 -12.83 -11.27 -11.83
C VAL A 616 -13.97 -10.39 -12.29
N ILE A 617 -14.68 -10.84 -13.32
CA ILE A 617 -15.86 -10.20 -13.87
C ILE A 617 -17.05 -11.09 -13.55
N VAL A 618 -18.11 -10.52 -12.99
CA VAL A 618 -19.36 -11.22 -12.70
C VAL A 618 -20.46 -10.56 -13.51
N THR A 619 -21.21 -11.33 -14.30
CA THR A 619 -22.32 -10.81 -15.08
C THR A 619 -23.39 -11.87 -15.35
N ARG A 620 -24.64 -11.45 -15.56
CA ARG A 620 -25.71 -12.29 -16.10
C ARG A 620 -25.88 -12.15 -17.62
N SER A 621 -25.14 -11.22 -18.25
CA SER A 621 -25.28 -10.90 -19.68
C SER A 621 -24.15 -11.48 -20.52
N LEU A 622 -24.52 -12.28 -21.54
CA LEU A 622 -23.58 -12.80 -22.54
C LEU A 622 -22.84 -11.66 -23.28
N ALA A 623 -23.57 -10.61 -23.65
CA ALA A 623 -22.99 -9.43 -24.29
C ALA A 623 -21.97 -8.73 -23.39
N ALA A 624 -22.30 -8.59 -22.09
CA ALA A 624 -21.37 -8.04 -21.11
C ALA A 624 -20.12 -8.91 -20.96
N ALA A 625 -20.28 -10.24 -20.91
CA ALA A 625 -19.16 -11.19 -20.83
C ALA A 625 -18.21 -11.02 -22.02
N ILE A 626 -18.74 -11.05 -23.26
CA ILE A 626 -17.96 -10.91 -24.48
C ILE A 626 -17.24 -9.54 -24.53
N LEU A 627 -17.94 -8.44 -24.24
CA LEU A 627 -17.35 -7.10 -24.25
C LEU A 627 -16.22 -6.97 -23.22
N SER A 628 -16.41 -7.61 -22.08
CA SER A 628 -15.53 -7.49 -20.93
C SER A 628 -14.26 -8.32 -21.04
N GLY A 629 -14.22 -9.35 -21.88
CA GLY A 629 -13.00 -10.15 -22.00
C GLY A 629 -11.82 -9.40 -22.67
N ALA A 630 -12.04 -8.17 -23.18
CA ALA A 630 -10.95 -7.22 -23.45
C ALA A 630 -10.06 -6.96 -22.20
N TRP A 631 -10.61 -7.14 -20.99
CA TRP A 631 -9.88 -7.04 -19.73
C TRP A 631 -9.02 -8.27 -19.42
N ARG A 632 -9.12 -9.35 -20.21
CA ARG A 632 -8.36 -10.61 -20.02
C ARG A 632 -8.42 -11.11 -18.58
N SER A 633 -9.63 -11.12 -18.04
CA SER A 633 -9.92 -11.34 -16.62
C SER A 633 -10.99 -12.43 -16.54
N PRO A 634 -10.84 -13.48 -15.71
CA PRO A 634 -11.83 -14.54 -15.57
C PRO A 634 -13.24 -13.97 -15.46
N ILE A 635 -14.17 -14.53 -16.25
CA ILE A 635 -15.55 -14.12 -16.31
C ILE A 635 -16.38 -15.25 -15.69
N VAL A 636 -17.18 -14.89 -14.69
CA VAL A 636 -18.24 -15.71 -14.11
C VAL A 636 -19.55 -15.24 -14.73
N VAL A 637 -20.14 -16.10 -15.56
CA VAL A 637 -21.48 -15.85 -16.11
C VAL A 637 -22.48 -16.57 -15.22
N LEU A 638 -23.37 -15.79 -14.60
CA LEU A 638 -24.45 -16.30 -13.77
C LEU A 638 -25.67 -16.54 -14.65
N GLY A 639 -26.02 -17.80 -14.90
CA GLY A 639 -27.18 -18.16 -15.71
C GLY A 639 -28.50 -17.65 -15.11
N PRO A 640 -29.55 -17.47 -15.93
CA PRO A 640 -30.85 -17.00 -15.46
C PRO A 640 -31.52 -17.93 -14.42
N GLU A 641 -31.14 -19.21 -14.40
CA GLU A 641 -31.59 -20.23 -13.45
C GLU A 641 -30.87 -20.18 -12.08
N ILE A 642 -29.79 -19.41 -11.94
CA ILE A 642 -29.01 -19.32 -10.71
C ILE A 642 -29.63 -18.29 -9.76
N SER A 643 -30.03 -18.75 -8.56
CA SER A 643 -30.59 -17.90 -7.52
C SER A 643 -29.58 -16.86 -7.00
N GLU A 644 -30.06 -15.83 -6.31
CA GLU A 644 -29.19 -14.81 -5.71
C GLU A 644 -28.21 -15.40 -4.69
N GLU A 645 -28.68 -16.31 -3.84
CA GLU A 645 -27.84 -16.98 -2.82
C GLU A 645 -26.78 -17.88 -3.47
N GLN A 646 -27.15 -18.65 -4.51
CA GLN A 646 -26.21 -19.45 -5.29
C GLN A 646 -25.18 -18.59 -6.01
N SER A 647 -25.58 -17.40 -6.48
CA SER A 647 -24.68 -16.45 -7.13
C SER A 647 -23.57 -15.97 -6.17
N VAL A 648 -23.91 -15.70 -4.91
CA VAL A 648 -22.93 -15.32 -3.87
C VAL A 648 -21.93 -16.45 -3.63
N GLU A 649 -22.41 -17.70 -3.52
CA GLU A 649 -21.54 -18.85 -3.25
C GLU A 649 -20.60 -19.13 -4.43
N ILE A 650 -21.11 -19.14 -5.67
CA ILE A 650 -20.28 -19.34 -6.89
C ILE A 650 -19.17 -18.28 -6.97
N VAL A 651 -19.50 -17.03 -6.68
CA VAL A 651 -18.50 -15.95 -6.71
C VAL A 651 -17.49 -16.13 -5.58
N ARG A 652 -17.93 -16.50 -4.36
CA ARG A 652 -17.04 -16.79 -3.22
C ARG A 652 -16.09 -17.95 -3.53
N GLU A 653 -16.60 -19.06 -4.04
CA GLU A 653 -15.81 -20.22 -4.45
C GLU A 653 -14.80 -19.85 -5.55
N THR A 654 -15.23 -19.05 -6.54
CA THR A 654 -14.33 -18.55 -7.59
C THR A 654 -13.23 -17.68 -6.99
N LEU A 655 -13.53 -16.77 -6.07
CA LEU A 655 -12.52 -15.94 -5.42
C LEU A 655 -11.55 -16.78 -4.56
N ALA A 656 -12.04 -17.84 -3.91
CA ALA A 656 -11.22 -18.77 -3.14
C ALA A 656 -10.20 -19.54 -4.00
N LEU A 657 -10.56 -19.86 -5.26
CA LEU A 657 -9.65 -20.48 -6.23
C LEU A 657 -8.52 -19.55 -6.68
N TYR A 658 -8.71 -18.23 -6.55
CA TYR A 658 -7.77 -17.22 -7.02
C TYR A 658 -7.51 -16.16 -5.93
N PRO A 659 -6.80 -16.54 -4.84
CA PRO A 659 -6.59 -15.67 -3.67
C PRO A 659 -5.80 -14.38 -3.99
N THR A 660 -5.15 -14.33 -5.15
CA THR A 660 -4.39 -13.16 -5.61
C THR A 660 -5.22 -12.16 -6.42
N ILE A 661 -6.51 -12.42 -6.68
CA ILE A 661 -7.39 -11.48 -7.40
C ILE A 661 -7.37 -10.14 -6.68
N ALA A 662 -7.23 -9.09 -7.45
CA ALA A 662 -7.04 -7.77 -6.90
C ALA A 662 -8.31 -6.89 -6.95
N SER A 663 -9.29 -7.23 -7.80
CA SER A 663 -10.58 -6.53 -7.90
C SER A 663 -11.68 -7.43 -8.46
N VAL A 664 -12.94 -7.06 -8.21
CA VAL A 664 -14.12 -7.67 -8.86
C VAL A 664 -14.85 -6.59 -9.64
N THR A 665 -15.36 -6.90 -10.83
CA THR A 665 -16.27 -6.01 -11.55
C THR A 665 -17.57 -6.73 -11.82
N ILE A 666 -18.65 -6.15 -11.34
CA ILE A 666 -20.01 -6.65 -11.47
C ILE A 666 -20.69 -5.84 -12.58
N ILE A 667 -21.26 -6.51 -13.56
CA ILE A 667 -21.91 -5.87 -14.72
C ILE A 667 -23.31 -6.43 -14.89
N GLY A 668 -24.29 -5.54 -14.77
CA GLY A 668 -25.72 -5.86 -14.82
C GLY A 668 -26.49 -5.08 -13.77
N SER A 669 -27.75 -4.75 -14.04
CA SER A 669 -28.62 -4.03 -13.11
C SER A 669 -29.33 -4.96 -12.11
N ASP A 670 -29.37 -6.27 -12.43
CA ASP A 670 -30.06 -7.33 -11.70
C ASP A 670 -29.14 -8.16 -10.78
N ILE A 671 -27.92 -7.69 -10.54
CA ILE A 671 -26.97 -8.38 -9.66
C ILE A 671 -27.13 -7.85 -8.22
N PRO A 672 -27.40 -8.72 -7.23
CA PRO A 672 -27.73 -8.31 -5.87
C PRO A 672 -26.67 -7.41 -5.24
N SER A 673 -27.11 -6.37 -4.52
CA SER A 673 -26.20 -5.55 -3.70
C SER A 673 -25.46 -6.37 -2.65
N ASP A 674 -26.04 -7.49 -2.20
CA ASP A 674 -25.43 -8.37 -1.21
C ASP A 674 -24.23 -9.15 -1.77
N LEU A 675 -24.19 -9.36 -3.09
CA LEU A 675 -22.99 -9.82 -3.78
C LEU A 675 -21.85 -8.80 -3.62
N TYR A 676 -22.17 -7.50 -3.55
CA TYR A 676 -21.21 -6.44 -3.26
C TYR A 676 -20.72 -6.50 -1.80
N VAL A 677 -21.62 -6.79 -0.86
CA VAL A 677 -21.31 -6.81 0.58
C VAL A 677 -20.49 -8.04 0.97
N GLY A 678 -20.76 -9.21 0.38
CA GLY A 678 -20.04 -10.46 0.67
C GLY A 678 -18.69 -10.62 -0.03
N ILE A 679 -18.38 -9.78 -1.02
CA ILE A 679 -17.07 -9.70 -1.69
C ILE A 679 -16.15 -8.66 -1.00
N ASN A 680 -16.74 -7.67 -0.32
CA ASN A 680 -16.03 -6.75 0.57
C ASN A 680 -15.77 -7.41 1.92
#